data_AF-U9VNZ2-F1
#
_entry.id   AF-U9VNZ2-F1
#
_cell.length_a   1.000
_cell.length_b   1.000
_cell.length_c   1.000
_cell.angle_alpha   90.00
_cell.angle_beta   90.00
_cell.angle_gamma   90.00
#
_symmetry.space_group_name_H-M   'P 1'
#
loop_
_entity.id
_entity.type
_entity.pdbx_description
1 polymer ?
#
loop_
_entity_poly.entity_id
_entity_poly.type
_entity_poly.pdbx_seq_one_letter_code
_entity_poly.pdbx_strand_id
1 'polypeptide(L)'
;MEGLYKGIEDDYPYYKKFQFSVLHKIWLLKMSNRRLSPNQSKPNRRQLTNRARTIIAAILLSGGVLSPGMMAWANSPAPGTIIRNQATGSFVDPSDSSTQTIISNEVQVEVAEVAGITVVSNGYNEPTDGTVNEGDTVYVDFVITNVGNDPTQFVLPGSASVTNGTQAGNIQIIEYDADGTGAGIAVDLTGNNVTVPGGGDTTGNLLSGVVSANNGSIPAGGSITVRVPVTAGTAGLDLTVNLGDTAATDGQNETYVTGTNDVYTQDNSGTDNGDTAGAPINNEREAENSLTVAISSASVEYSISGQVRNDTDNDGDLNDADSGISGVTVALYDDPEGDGDPTGSTELTTTTTDGSGNYSFTDLAPGNYIVIETDPNGYTSTNDSDSFNNNRIAVNLTNADVTGNDFLDSNTPLPSPPPLSCALSSTYDFTWGAGGAVWNIDDTFNTYTNVAGSGVDVTLELLDPSNQNIDTGNLGASAIYTRTDGAYGLGYLTWAMTAQNSNQEVSFVFTFSKPIVIDDFQIIDVDGTGYGAGGGVPEPGGSFQDEIAASASLNGSDVPISVQPETAGTMTITGQTAKGSYRPGINDNLSHLDSRGHMVMATSAAVNSLRLDYSNGPDDANPVPNGDGTGISDDHAIAIDQVFRFCTAPTQTISGQVREDIDNDGDLNDADSGIDTVTVQLFTDPNGDGDPSDGTLVDTQITNGSGNFSFTNVDAGDYIIVETNSAGFDSTADSAGDNDDRIPVSVTNTDSTGHIFLDTAMPIVSDPDVLLVKRITALNNDTNTTNGHNLAIYIDQDDIVYPYDDNTIPPVSDPNNPAYDENNPAFDPRETNQWPTPLNTSLRGGIDGGDVMPNDEIEYTIYFLSSGNTTAESVLFCDYVPTFTTFIPNAYTGNSPQATGGIGGADLSIELYRNGTTDYHTGANDGDSATYFAPGVDPANSFPDIDCDGDGNGSNANPNGAVVVNLGDLPDATTDATGAYGHVKFRARVK
;
A
#
# COMPACT_ATOMS: atom_id res chain seq x y z
N MET A 1 -29.48 -36.97 -15.01
CA MET A 1 -28.62 -37.92 -15.76
C MET A 1 -28.81 -37.85 -17.28
N GLU A 2 -29.95 -37.40 -17.82
CA GLU A 2 -29.95 -36.82 -19.19
C GLU A 2 -29.58 -35.32 -19.18
N GLY A 3 -29.85 -34.59 -18.08
CA GLY A 3 -29.23 -33.29 -17.79
C GLY A 3 -27.84 -33.44 -17.16
N LEU A 4 -26.87 -33.94 -17.92
CA LEU A 4 -25.43 -33.96 -17.59
C LEU A 4 -24.57 -34.23 -18.85
N TYR A 5 -25.11 -33.88 -20.02
CA TYR A 5 -24.57 -34.25 -21.34
C TYR A 5 -25.02 -33.29 -22.47
N LYS A 6 -25.35 -32.04 -22.11
CA LYS A 6 -25.85 -31.01 -23.04
C LYS A 6 -25.50 -29.57 -22.58
N GLY A 7 -24.30 -29.43 -22.01
CA GLY A 7 -23.72 -28.21 -21.47
C GLY A 7 -22.21 -28.41 -21.25
N ILE A 8 -21.57 -29.01 -22.27
CA ILE A 8 -20.12 -29.17 -22.47
C ILE A 8 -19.86 -29.27 -24.00
N GLU A 9 -20.68 -28.58 -24.81
CA GLU A 9 -20.60 -28.63 -26.28
C GLU A 9 -20.64 -27.23 -26.93
N ASP A 10 -20.93 -26.19 -26.15
CA ASP A 10 -21.07 -24.80 -26.60
C ASP A 10 -19.91 -23.88 -26.10
N ASP A 11 -19.17 -24.27 -25.05
CA ASP A 11 -18.26 -23.37 -24.30
C ASP A 11 -16.88 -23.08 -24.94
N TYR A 12 -16.52 -23.72 -26.07
CA TYR A 12 -15.15 -23.62 -26.65
C TYR A 12 -15.12 -23.56 -28.19
N PRO A 13 -15.19 -22.36 -28.80
CA PRO A 13 -15.12 -22.20 -30.26
C PRO A 13 -13.75 -22.52 -30.88
N TYR A 14 -12.65 -22.25 -30.16
CA TYR A 14 -11.32 -22.08 -30.77
C TYR A 14 -10.43 -23.33 -30.95
N TYR A 15 -10.86 -24.53 -30.52
CA TYR A 15 -9.96 -25.71 -30.43
C TYR A 15 -10.29 -26.93 -31.32
N LYS A 16 -10.80 -26.74 -32.55
CA LYS A 16 -11.02 -27.86 -33.52
C LYS A 16 -10.56 -27.60 -34.96
N LYS A 17 -9.24 -27.49 -35.19
CA LYS A 17 -8.64 -27.63 -36.55
C LYS A 17 -7.47 -28.63 -36.69
N PHE A 18 -7.05 -29.29 -35.60
CA PHE A 18 -6.21 -30.49 -35.64
C PHE A 18 -6.90 -31.67 -34.91
N GLN A 19 -6.20 -32.81 -34.76
CA GLN A 19 -6.63 -34.02 -34.03
C GLN A 19 -7.83 -34.87 -34.55
N PHE A 20 -8.76 -34.37 -35.36
CA PHE A 20 -9.91 -35.19 -35.82
C PHE A 20 -9.73 -35.99 -37.14
N SER A 21 -8.62 -35.80 -37.87
CA SER A 21 -8.36 -36.49 -39.15
C SER A 21 -7.90 -37.96 -39.00
N VAL A 22 -7.23 -38.30 -37.88
CA VAL A 22 -6.54 -39.60 -37.71
C VAL A 22 -7.51 -40.70 -37.25
N LEU A 23 -8.30 -40.45 -36.20
CA LEU A 23 -9.18 -41.46 -35.60
C LEU A 23 -10.31 -41.90 -36.54
N HIS A 24 -10.87 -40.99 -37.34
CA HIS A 24 -11.99 -41.29 -38.24
C HIS A 24 -11.64 -42.28 -39.36
N LYS A 25 -10.35 -42.36 -39.76
CA LYS A 25 -9.85 -43.33 -40.76
C LYS A 25 -9.59 -44.73 -40.18
N ILE A 26 -9.35 -44.86 -38.87
CA ILE A 26 -9.09 -46.15 -38.22
C ILE A 26 -10.39 -46.88 -37.88
N TRP A 27 -11.43 -46.16 -37.43
CA TRP A 27 -12.67 -46.77 -36.95
C TRP A 27 -13.52 -47.41 -38.07
N LEU A 28 -13.53 -46.83 -39.27
CA LEU A 28 -14.30 -47.32 -40.42
C LEU A 28 -13.85 -48.70 -40.95
N LEU A 29 -12.70 -49.25 -40.52
CA LEU A 29 -12.15 -50.49 -41.06
C LEU A 29 -12.41 -51.76 -40.23
N LYS A 30 -13.01 -51.68 -39.03
CA LYS A 30 -13.36 -52.86 -38.19
C LYS A 30 -14.85 -52.99 -37.90
N MET A 31 -15.57 -53.26 -39.00
CA MET A 31 -16.91 -53.85 -39.12
C MET A 31 -17.60 -54.34 -37.83
N SER A 32 -18.83 -53.83 -37.64
CA SER A 32 -20.05 -54.54 -37.20
C SER A 32 -19.94 -55.78 -36.28
N ASN A 33 -20.74 -55.83 -35.21
CA ASN A 33 -21.86 -56.79 -35.10
C ASN A 33 -22.79 -56.52 -33.88
N ARG A 34 -24.08 -56.79 -34.08
CA ARG A 34 -25.07 -57.30 -33.08
C ARG A 34 -25.47 -56.45 -31.86
N ARG A 35 -26.65 -55.83 -32.00
CA ARG A 35 -27.85 -55.92 -31.12
C ARG A 35 -27.70 -56.78 -29.84
N LEU A 36 -28.22 -56.26 -28.71
CA LEU A 36 -29.42 -56.81 -28.02
C LEU A 36 -29.84 -55.96 -26.79
N SER A 37 -31.14 -55.98 -26.48
CA SER A 37 -31.80 -55.60 -25.20
C SER A 37 -32.37 -56.89 -24.55
N PRO A 38 -33.08 -56.94 -23.38
CA PRO A 38 -33.72 -55.86 -22.59
C PRO A 38 -33.81 -56.03 -21.02
N ASN A 39 -34.55 -55.10 -20.37
CA ASN A 39 -35.54 -55.31 -19.27
C ASN A 39 -35.21 -55.49 -17.75
N GLN A 40 -35.82 -54.59 -16.95
CA GLN A 40 -36.77 -54.81 -15.81
C GLN A 40 -36.33 -55.07 -14.33
N SER A 41 -36.62 -54.05 -13.50
CA SER A 41 -37.45 -54.05 -12.25
C SER A 41 -37.02 -54.63 -10.88
N LYS A 42 -36.89 -53.72 -9.89
CA LYS A 42 -37.28 -53.81 -8.44
C LYS A 42 -36.58 -54.89 -7.53
N PRO A 43 -36.71 -54.84 -6.17
CA PRO A 43 -36.16 -53.79 -5.28
C PRO A 43 -35.49 -54.33 -3.97
N ASN A 44 -34.91 -53.40 -3.18
CA ASN A 44 -34.59 -53.49 -1.73
C ASN A 44 -33.39 -54.31 -1.19
N ARG A 45 -32.89 -53.81 -0.04
CA ARG A 45 -31.95 -54.33 0.98
C ARG A 45 -30.45 -53.96 0.90
N ARG A 46 -29.92 -53.67 2.10
CA ARG A 46 -28.53 -53.30 2.43
C ARG A 46 -27.54 -54.47 2.32
N GLN A 47 -26.26 -54.10 2.19
CA GLN A 47 -25.02 -54.70 2.73
C GLN A 47 -23.97 -55.28 1.76
N LEU A 48 -22.78 -54.66 1.85
CA LEU A 48 -21.43 -55.25 1.95
C LEU A 48 -20.71 -55.82 0.69
N THR A 49 -19.77 -54.99 0.23
CA THR A 49 -18.33 -55.29 -0.01
C THR A 49 -17.85 -56.18 -1.17
N ASN A 50 -17.07 -55.51 -2.04
CA ASN A 50 -15.70 -55.87 -2.47
C ASN A 50 -15.39 -56.99 -3.49
N ARG A 51 -14.46 -56.60 -4.40
CA ARG A 51 -13.54 -57.40 -5.23
C ARG A 51 -14.08 -58.12 -6.48
N ALA A 52 -13.97 -57.42 -7.61
CA ALA A 52 -13.80 -58.01 -8.94
C ALA A 52 -12.79 -57.19 -9.79
N ARG A 53 -11.52 -57.12 -9.35
CA ARG A 53 -10.38 -56.74 -10.23
C ARG A 53 -9.90 -57.98 -11.02
N THR A 54 -8.98 -57.77 -11.96
CA THR A 54 -8.15 -58.81 -12.64
C THR A 54 -8.70 -59.45 -13.92
N ILE A 55 -8.86 -58.67 -15.00
CA ILE A 55 -8.40 -59.05 -16.37
C ILE A 55 -7.84 -57.82 -17.15
N ILE A 56 -6.99 -56.99 -16.51
CA ILE A 56 -6.12 -56.02 -17.21
C ILE A 56 -4.76 -56.03 -16.49
N ALA A 57 -3.90 -57.00 -16.83
CA ALA A 57 -2.60 -57.19 -16.16
C ALA A 57 -1.56 -57.96 -17.01
N ALA A 58 -1.79 -58.16 -18.31
CA ALA A 58 -1.03 -59.10 -19.15
C ALA A 58 -0.40 -58.48 -20.42
N ILE A 59 -0.40 -57.15 -20.53
CA ILE A 59 0.22 -56.41 -21.66
C ILE A 59 1.33 -55.46 -21.18
N LEU A 60 1.41 -55.16 -19.88
CA LEU A 60 2.44 -54.31 -19.24
C LEU A 60 3.73 -55.06 -18.87
N LEU A 61 4.16 -56.05 -19.67
CA LEU A 61 5.34 -56.89 -19.38
C LEU A 61 6.29 -57.08 -20.59
N SER A 62 6.36 -56.10 -21.48
CA SER A 62 7.40 -56.02 -22.51
C SER A 62 7.83 -54.56 -22.70
N GLY A 63 8.90 -54.17 -22.00
CA GLY A 63 9.44 -52.81 -21.84
C GLY A 63 9.35 -51.94 -23.10
N GLY A 64 8.36 -51.05 -23.10
CA GLY A 64 7.99 -50.18 -24.22
C GLY A 64 6.96 -49.17 -23.77
N VAL A 65 7.30 -48.39 -22.75
CA VAL A 65 6.47 -47.26 -22.31
C VAL A 65 6.78 -46.10 -23.24
N LEU A 66 5.92 -45.88 -24.23
CA LEU A 66 5.68 -44.51 -24.67
C LEU A 66 5.02 -43.81 -23.48
N SER A 67 5.80 -43.00 -22.77
CA SER A 67 5.24 -42.06 -21.82
C SER A 67 4.38 -41.09 -22.63
N PRO A 68 3.06 -40.99 -22.41
CA PRO A 68 2.45 -39.69 -22.56
C PRO A 68 3.10 -38.85 -21.46
N GLY A 69 4.12 -38.06 -21.83
CA GLY A 69 4.56 -36.96 -20.99
C GLY A 69 3.30 -36.18 -20.61
N MET A 70 3.17 -35.86 -19.33
CA MET A 70 2.02 -35.09 -18.89
C MET A 70 2.03 -33.79 -19.67
N MET A 71 1.07 -33.63 -20.59
CA MET A 71 0.62 -32.28 -20.95
C MET A 71 -0.01 -31.76 -19.67
N ALA A 72 0.83 -31.18 -18.82
CA ALA A 72 0.40 -30.16 -17.89
C ALA A 72 -0.43 -29.18 -18.72
N TRP A 73 -1.64 -28.89 -18.25
CA TRP A 73 -2.40 -27.76 -18.76
C TRP A 73 -1.65 -26.55 -18.22
N ALA A 74 -0.61 -26.14 -18.93
CA ALA A 74 0.09 -24.92 -18.62
C ALA A 74 -0.89 -23.79 -18.93
N ASN A 75 -1.21 -23.00 -17.93
CA ASN A 75 -1.90 -21.74 -18.14
C ASN A 75 -1.08 -20.94 -19.17
N SER A 76 -1.77 -20.27 -20.11
CA SER A 76 -1.10 -19.21 -20.86
C SER A 76 -0.54 -18.19 -19.86
N PRO A 77 0.63 -17.59 -20.13
CA PRO A 77 1.16 -16.56 -19.27
C PRO A 77 0.15 -15.41 -19.13
N ALA A 78 0.09 -14.83 -17.93
CA ALA A 78 -0.52 -13.52 -17.79
C ALA A 78 0.26 -12.52 -18.67
N PRO A 79 -0.36 -11.48 -19.22
CA PRO A 79 0.37 -10.35 -19.75
C PRO A 79 1.19 -9.66 -18.66
N GLY A 80 2.16 -8.85 -19.07
CA GLY A 80 3.25 -8.39 -18.21
C GLY A 80 4.21 -9.50 -17.76
N THR A 81 3.94 -10.78 -18.07
CA THR A 81 4.86 -11.88 -17.75
C THR A 81 6.10 -11.76 -18.62
N ILE A 82 7.18 -11.31 -18.01
CA ILE A 82 8.50 -11.28 -18.63
C ILE A 82 9.00 -12.72 -18.78
N ILE A 83 9.00 -13.23 -20.02
CA ILE A 83 9.53 -14.54 -20.39
C ILE A 83 11.06 -14.44 -20.47
N ARG A 84 11.66 -14.47 -19.29
CA ARG A 84 13.09 -14.53 -19.06
C ARG A 84 13.71 -15.80 -19.62
N ASN A 85 14.88 -15.68 -20.24
CA ASN A 85 15.70 -16.82 -20.65
C ASN A 85 17.20 -16.52 -20.49
N GLN A 86 17.91 -17.36 -19.73
CA GLN A 86 19.35 -17.30 -19.51
C GLN A 86 20.00 -18.60 -20.01
N ALA A 87 21.24 -18.56 -20.47
CA ALA A 87 21.98 -19.76 -20.91
C ALA A 87 23.16 -20.03 -20.00
N THR A 88 23.52 -21.29 -19.90
CA THR A 88 24.61 -21.80 -19.08
C THR A 88 25.63 -22.51 -19.96
N GLY A 89 26.88 -22.54 -19.49
CA GLY A 89 27.93 -23.34 -20.08
C GLY A 89 28.76 -23.98 -18.98
N SER A 90 29.43 -25.09 -19.32
CA SER A 90 30.35 -25.77 -18.43
C SER A 90 31.60 -26.14 -19.22
N PHE A 91 32.78 -25.87 -18.66
CA PHE A 91 34.06 -26.25 -19.27
C PHE A 91 35.05 -26.76 -18.23
N VAL A 92 36.08 -27.47 -18.66
CA VAL A 92 37.13 -27.98 -17.76
C VAL A 92 38.33 -27.04 -17.78
N ASP A 93 38.80 -26.61 -16.59
CA ASP A 93 40.08 -25.91 -16.48
C ASP A 93 41.25 -26.90 -16.64
N PRO A 94 42.15 -26.72 -17.63
CA PRO A 94 43.34 -27.55 -17.77
C PRO A 94 44.39 -27.36 -16.64
N SER A 95 44.26 -26.35 -15.78
CA SER A 95 45.21 -26.09 -14.68
C SER A 95 45.03 -27.05 -13.49
N ASP A 96 43.78 -27.30 -13.06
CA ASP A 96 43.47 -28.18 -11.92
C ASP A 96 42.47 -29.33 -12.22
N SER A 97 41.84 -29.32 -13.40
CA SER A 97 40.76 -30.24 -13.82
C SER A 97 39.43 -30.11 -13.06
N SER A 98 39.15 -28.91 -12.52
CA SER A 98 37.80 -28.50 -12.10
C SER A 98 36.87 -28.28 -13.30
N THR A 99 35.56 -28.26 -13.04
CA THR A 99 34.55 -27.83 -14.00
C THR A 99 34.07 -26.44 -13.61
N GLN A 100 34.33 -25.46 -14.46
CA GLN A 100 33.88 -24.08 -14.32
C GLN A 100 32.50 -23.92 -15.00
N THR A 101 31.57 -23.26 -14.33
CA THR A 101 30.25 -22.90 -14.87
C THR A 101 30.21 -21.42 -15.23
N ILE A 102 29.67 -21.11 -16.42
CA ILE A 102 29.50 -19.76 -16.96
C ILE A 102 28.02 -19.51 -17.25
N ILE A 103 27.61 -18.26 -17.16
CA ILE A 103 26.21 -17.86 -17.33
C ILE A 103 26.14 -16.64 -18.27
N SER A 104 25.19 -16.64 -19.20
CA SER A 104 24.98 -15.50 -20.11
C SER A 104 24.28 -14.33 -19.43
N ASN A 105 24.26 -13.17 -20.09
CA ASN A 105 23.18 -12.20 -19.84
C ASN A 105 21.82 -12.90 -20.00
N GLU A 106 20.80 -12.41 -19.29
CA GLU A 106 19.43 -12.82 -19.53
C GLU A 106 18.87 -12.10 -20.77
N VAL A 107 17.86 -12.70 -21.42
CA VAL A 107 17.03 -12.02 -22.41
C VAL A 107 15.56 -12.19 -22.08
N GLN A 108 14.75 -11.21 -22.49
CA GLN A 108 13.34 -11.15 -22.18
C GLN A 108 12.46 -10.84 -23.41
N VAL A 109 11.25 -11.39 -23.38
CA VAL A 109 10.09 -10.82 -24.10
C VAL A 109 8.99 -10.62 -23.06
N GLU A 110 8.19 -9.57 -23.22
CA GLU A 110 7.01 -9.35 -22.38
C GLU A 110 5.79 -9.94 -23.06
N VAL A 111 4.84 -10.47 -22.27
CA VAL A 111 3.58 -10.98 -22.83
C VAL A 111 2.61 -9.80 -22.95
N ALA A 112 2.19 -9.48 -24.17
CA ALA A 112 1.26 -8.37 -24.42
C ALA A 112 -0.16 -8.67 -23.92
N GLU A 113 -0.86 -7.60 -23.55
CA GLU A 113 -2.31 -7.59 -23.37
C GLU A 113 -3.02 -7.99 -24.69
N VAL A 114 -4.00 -8.88 -24.58
CA VAL A 114 -4.89 -9.32 -25.64
C VAL A 114 -6.31 -9.38 -25.09
N ALA A 115 -7.19 -8.47 -25.53
CA ALA A 115 -8.58 -8.37 -25.06
C ALA A 115 -9.50 -9.45 -25.69
N GLY A 116 -10.59 -9.81 -24.98
CA GLY A 116 -11.65 -10.66 -25.51
C GLY A 116 -12.88 -10.81 -24.61
N ILE A 117 -14.06 -10.97 -25.20
CA ILE A 117 -15.36 -11.00 -24.47
C ILE A 117 -16.37 -12.00 -25.04
N THR A 118 -17.26 -12.55 -24.21
CA THR A 118 -18.47 -13.30 -24.61
C THR A 118 -19.68 -12.94 -23.74
N VAL A 119 -20.91 -13.20 -24.23
CA VAL A 119 -22.19 -12.96 -23.52
C VAL A 119 -23.13 -14.16 -23.68
N VAL A 120 -23.70 -14.64 -22.56
CA VAL A 120 -24.57 -15.84 -22.47
C VAL A 120 -25.77 -15.56 -21.57
N SER A 121 -26.98 -16.03 -21.90
CA SER A 121 -28.18 -15.80 -21.05
C SER A 121 -28.34 -16.82 -19.91
N ASN A 122 -28.74 -16.34 -18.71
CA ASN A 122 -28.66 -17.07 -17.43
C ASN A 122 -29.98 -17.14 -16.63
N GLY A 123 -31.13 -17.03 -17.31
CA GLY A 123 -32.43 -17.23 -16.65
C GLY A 123 -33.07 -15.95 -16.11
N TYR A 124 -34.07 -16.11 -15.23
CA TYR A 124 -34.82 -14.99 -14.66
C TYR A 124 -35.44 -15.36 -13.31
N ASN A 125 -35.83 -14.34 -12.53
CA ASN A 125 -36.51 -14.52 -11.25
C ASN A 125 -38.02 -14.24 -11.34
N GLU A 126 -38.79 -15.13 -10.71
CA GLU A 126 -40.20 -14.94 -10.36
C GLU A 126 -40.28 -14.18 -9.00
N PRO A 127 -41.15 -13.17 -8.82
CA PRO A 127 -41.40 -12.50 -7.55
C PRO A 127 -42.27 -13.35 -6.63
N THR A 128 -42.56 -12.77 -5.47
CA THR A 128 -42.63 -13.46 -4.18
C THR A 128 -43.83 -14.39 -3.93
N ASP A 129 -44.84 -14.44 -4.80
CA ASP A 129 -45.90 -15.47 -4.72
C ASP A 129 -45.89 -16.52 -5.85
N GLY A 130 -44.79 -16.56 -6.62
CA GLY A 130 -44.41 -17.70 -7.47
C GLY A 130 -44.62 -17.49 -8.96
N THR A 131 -44.83 -16.23 -9.36
CA THR A 131 -45.27 -15.76 -10.68
C THR A 131 -45.06 -14.22 -10.71
N VAL A 132 -44.49 -13.59 -11.76
CA VAL A 132 -44.28 -12.11 -12.13
C VAL A 132 -45.44 -11.08 -11.97
N ASN A 133 -46.05 -10.33 -12.95
CA ASN A 133 -47.43 -9.68 -12.96
C ASN A 133 -47.69 -8.95 -14.28
N GLU A 134 -48.83 -8.25 -14.39
CA GLU A 134 -48.92 -7.02 -15.19
C GLU A 134 -48.60 -5.84 -14.26
N GLY A 135 -47.40 -5.27 -14.42
CA GLY A 135 -46.87 -4.22 -13.54
C GLY A 135 -45.80 -4.67 -12.53
N ASP A 136 -45.57 -5.97 -12.33
CA ASP A 136 -44.45 -6.43 -11.49
C ASP A 136 -43.13 -6.36 -12.27
N THR A 137 -42.04 -6.30 -11.50
CA THR A 137 -40.69 -6.31 -12.03
C THR A 137 -40.18 -7.74 -12.17
N VAL A 138 -39.84 -8.11 -13.40
CA VAL A 138 -38.99 -9.25 -13.74
C VAL A 138 -37.54 -8.83 -13.61
N TYR A 139 -36.70 -9.80 -13.25
CA TYR A 139 -35.26 -9.67 -13.33
C TYR A 139 -34.73 -10.75 -14.28
N VAL A 140 -34.17 -10.35 -15.43
CA VAL A 140 -33.59 -11.25 -16.45
C VAL A 140 -32.06 -11.18 -16.39
N ASP A 141 -31.39 -12.31 -16.26
CA ASP A 141 -29.97 -12.37 -15.92
C ASP A 141 -29.13 -12.94 -17.10
N PHE A 142 -27.91 -12.43 -17.29
CA PHE A 142 -26.94 -12.79 -18.34
C PHE A 142 -25.52 -12.89 -17.77
N VAL A 143 -24.71 -13.87 -18.16
CA VAL A 143 -23.27 -13.93 -17.85
C VAL A 143 -22.46 -13.31 -18.98
N ILE A 144 -21.49 -12.46 -18.64
CA ILE A 144 -20.51 -11.86 -19.55
C ILE A 144 -19.11 -12.31 -19.11
N THR A 145 -18.30 -12.88 -19.99
CA THR A 145 -17.01 -13.53 -19.63
C THR A 145 -15.84 -12.93 -20.41
N ASN A 146 -14.70 -12.74 -19.72
CA ASN A 146 -13.45 -12.30 -20.33
C ASN A 146 -12.72 -13.52 -20.94
N VAL A 147 -12.37 -13.43 -22.22
CA VAL A 147 -11.63 -14.46 -22.96
C VAL A 147 -10.34 -13.92 -23.61
N GLY A 148 -9.84 -12.80 -23.09
CA GLY A 148 -8.47 -12.32 -23.26
C GLY A 148 -7.47 -13.02 -22.33
N ASN A 149 -6.27 -12.46 -22.18
CA ASN A 149 -5.26 -12.90 -21.20
C ASN A 149 -5.09 -11.96 -20.00
N ASP A 150 -5.50 -10.70 -20.10
CA ASP A 150 -5.45 -9.69 -19.03
C ASP A 150 -6.81 -9.53 -18.33
N PRO A 151 -6.89 -9.01 -17.09
CA PRO A 151 -8.10 -8.40 -16.58
C PRO A 151 -8.55 -7.21 -17.45
N THR A 152 -9.85 -7.04 -17.68
CA THR A 152 -10.39 -5.96 -18.53
C THR A 152 -11.74 -5.50 -18.01
N GLN A 153 -12.15 -4.25 -18.24
CA GLN A 153 -13.51 -3.80 -17.94
C GLN A 153 -14.47 -4.22 -19.05
N PHE A 154 -15.77 -4.28 -18.75
CA PHE A 154 -16.81 -4.29 -19.78
C PHE A 154 -17.58 -2.99 -19.75
N VAL A 155 -17.82 -2.40 -20.92
CA VAL A 155 -18.77 -1.30 -21.04
C VAL A 155 -20.17 -1.90 -21.15
N LEU A 156 -21.07 -1.50 -20.25
CA LEU A 156 -22.45 -1.98 -20.21
C LEU A 156 -23.40 -0.87 -20.67
N PRO A 157 -24.40 -1.17 -21.51
CA PRO A 157 -25.35 -0.18 -22.00
C PRO A 157 -26.37 0.20 -20.91
N GLY A 158 -26.84 1.45 -20.92
CA GLY A 158 -27.88 1.90 -19.98
C GLY A 158 -29.27 1.30 -20.25
N SER A 159 -29.47 0.79 -21.48
CA SER A 159 -30.69 0.13 -21.94
C SER A 159 -30.40 -1.21 -22.61
N ALA A 160 -31.21 -2.21 -22.26
CA ALA A 160 -31.35 -3.45 -23.01
C ALA A 160 -32.45 -3.30 -24.07
N SER A 161 -32.39 -4.10 -25.13
CA SER A 161 -33.45 -4.13 -26.14
C SER A 161 -34.59 -5.03 -25.63
N VAL A 162 -35.71 -4.41 -25.23
CA VAL A 162 -36.86 -5.09 -24.58
C VAL A 162 -38.10 -5.10 -25.49
N THR A 163 -38.74 -6.27 -25.62
CA THR A 163 -39.99 -6.47 -26.34
C THR A 163 -41.12 -6.90 -25.39
N ASN A 164 -42.30 -6.29 -25.52
CA ASN A 164 -43.49 -6.58 -24.69
C ASN A 164 -43.30 -6.39 -23.16
N GLY A 165 -42.39 -5.50 -22.80
CA GLY A 165 -42.31 -4.88 -21.48
C GLY A 165 -41.65 -3.52 -21.60
N THR A 166 -41.29 -2.94 -20.47
CA THR A 166 -40.43 -1.75 -20.39
C THR A 166 -39.38 -1.99 -19.33
N GLN A 167 -38.17 -1.45 -19.48
CA GLN A 167 -37.20 -1.48 -18.38
C GLN A 167 -37.79 -0.80 -17.14
N ALA A 168 -37.80 -1.49 -16.00
CA ALA A 168 -38.40 -1.02 -14.74
C ALA A 168 -37.51 0.00 -14.01
N GLY A 169 -36.22 -0.05 -14.31
CA GLY A 169 -35.14 0.80 -13.84
C GLY A 169 -33.97 0.64 -14.79
N ASN A 170 -32.75 0.86 -14.31
CA ASN A 170 -31.56 0.65 -15.14
C ASN A 170 -31.08 -0.81 -15.04
N ILE A 171 -30.18 -1.22 -15.93
CA ILE A 171 -29.49 -2.52 -15.83
C ILE A 171 -28.69 -2.59 -14.51
N GLN A 172 -28.48 -3.79 -13.97
CA GLN A 172 -27.73 -4.03 -12.74
C GLN A 172 -26.69 -5.14 -12.90
N ILE A 173 -25.62 -5.12 -12.12
CA ILE A 173 -24.69 -6.24 -11.93
C ILE A 173 -25.02 -6.90 -10.59
N ILE A 174 -25.10 -8.23 -10.57
CA ILE A 174 -25.59 -9.03 -9.43
C ILE A 174 -24.64 -10.13 -8.97
N GLU A 175 -23.58 -10.39 -9.73
CA GLU A 175 -22.59 -11.40 -9.45
C GLU A 175 -21.31 -11.02 -10.18
N TYR A 176 -20.16 -11.27 -9.55
CA TYR A 176 -18.84 -11.01 -10.11
C TYR A 176 -17.90 -12.15 -9.76
N ASP A 177 -17.43 -12.91 -10.75
CA ASP A 177 -16.37 -13.92 -10.58
C ASP A 177 -15.02 -13.19 -10.54
N ALA A 178 -14.48 -13.11 -9.33
CA ALA A 178 -13.24 -12.41 -8.99
C ALA A 178 -11.96 -13.19 -9.30
N ASP A 179 -12.03 -14.48 -9.68
CA ASP A 179 -10.85 -15.31 -9.92
C ASP A 179 -10.81 -16.00 -11.29
N GLY A 180 -11.94 -16.10 -12.00
CA GLY A 180 -11.98 -16.62 -13.37
C GLY A 180 -11.64 -18.11 -13.51
N THR A 181 -11.51 -18.83 -12.40
CA THR A 181 -11.22 -20.26 -12.42
C THR A 181 -12.47 -21.11 -12.67
N GLY A 182 -13.66 -20.52 -12.59
CA GLY A 182 -14.95 -21.23 -12.59
C GLY A 182 -15.13 -22.20 -11.41
N ALA A 183 -14.27 -22.09 -10.39
CA ALA A 183 -14.24 -22.94 -9.20
C ALA A 183 -14.20 -22.15 -7.87
N GLY A 184 -14.10 -20.82 -7.95
CA GLY A 184 -14.12 -19.89 -6.82
C GLY A 184 -15.48 -19.72 -6.15
N ILE A 185 -15.51 -18.78 -5.21
CA ILE A 185 -16.76 -18.20 -4.69
C ILE A 185 -16.94 -16.87 -5.40
N ALA A 186 -17.79 -16.83 -6.43
CA ALA A 186 -18.19 -15.59 -7.06
C ALA A 186 -18.81 -14.65 -6.03
N VAL A 187 -18.52 -13.35 -6.16
CA VAL A 187 -19.02 -12.31 -5.26
C VAL A 187 -20.49 -12.08 -5.61
N ASP A 188 -21.39 -12.67 -4.81
CA ASP A 188 -22.84 -12.50 -4.91
C ASP A 188 -23.22 -11.06 -4.53
N LEU A 189 -23.50 -10.24 -5.55
CA LEU A 189 -23.92 -8.84 -5.41
C LEU A 189 -25.45 -8.72 -5.33
N THR A 190 -26.23 -9.81 -5.24
CA THR A 190 -27.70 -9.72 -5.16
C THR A 190 -28.22 -8.97 -3.92
N GLY A 191 -27.36 -8.77 -2.91
CA GLY A 191 -27.62 -7.91 -1.76
C GLY A 191 -27.24 -6.42 -1.94
N ASN A 192 -26.43 -6.08 -2.93
CA ASN A 192 -26.03 -4.70 -3.26
C ASN A 192 -25.85 -4.53 -4.78
N ASN A 193 -26.96 -4.70 -5.53
CA ASN A 193 -26.98 -4.66 -6.99
C ASN A 193 -26.38 -3.34 -7.53
N VAL A 194 -25.18 -3.42 -8.07
CA VAL A 194 -24.53 -2.29 -8.74
C VAL A 194 -25.36 -1.89 -9.95
N THR A 195 -25.72 -0.61 -10.08
CA THR A 195 -26.74 -0.15 -11.02
C THR A 195 -26.13 0.72 -12.12
N VAL A 196 -26.28 0.28 -13.38
CA VAL A 196 -25.76 0.97 -14.57
C VAL A 196 -26.47 2.32 -14.76
N PRO A 197 -25.79 3.44 -15.01
CA PRO A 197 -26.41 4.68 -15.45
C PRO A 197 -27.22 4.53 -16.74
N GLY A 198 -28.29 5.31 -16.91
CA GLY A 198 -29.15 5.25 -18.09
C GLY A 198 -28.49 5.66 -19.43
N GLY A 199 -27.21 6.06 -19.43
CA GLY A 199 -26.39 6.27 -20.62
C GLY A 199 -25.45 5.12 -20.95
N GLY A 200 -25.36 4.10 -20.09
CA GLY A 200 -24.26 3.13 -20.06
C GLY A 200 -23.06 3.64 -19.24
N ASP A 201 -22.23 2.72 -18.77
CA ASP A 201 -20.99 2.99 -18.05
C ASP A 201 -20.09 1.72 -17.99
N THR A 202 -18.85 1.87 -17.53
CA THR A 202 -17.84 0.80 -17.48
C THR A 202 -17.96 -0.02 -16.18
N THR A 203 -17.63 -1.32 -16.21
CA THR A 203 -17.61 -2.12 -14.97
C THR A 203 -16.71 -1.52 -13.90
N GLY A 204 -15.68 -0.75 -14.26
CA GLY A 204 -14.88 0.05 -13.35
C GLY A 204 -15.69 1.04 -12.52
N ASN A 205 -16.28 2.04 -13.17
CA ASN A 205 -17.12 3.05 -12.50
C ASN A 205 -18.30 2.43 -11.73
N LEU A 206 -18.78 1.27 -12.20
CA LEU A 206 -19.92 0.55 -11.63
C LEU A 206 -19.58 -0.24 -10.37
N LEU A 207 -18.52 -1.05 -10.42
CA LEU A 207 -18.11 -1.97 -9.34
C LEU A 207 -17.05 -1.36 -8.41
N SER A 208 -16.60 -0.12 -8.64
CA SER A 208 -15.66 0.56 -7.76
C SER A 208 -16.17 0.59 -6.31
N GLY A 209 -15.31 0.20 -5.36
CA GLY A 209 -15.66 0.11 -3.94
C GLY A 209 -16.49 -1.13 -3.54
N VAL A 210 -16.90 -1.99 -4.47
CA VAL A 210 -17.49 -3.30 -4.12
C VAL A 210 -16.39 -4.21 -3.57
N VAL A 211 -16.59 -4.74 -2.36
CA VAL A 211 -15.57 -5.54 -1.67
C VAL A 211 -15.24 -6.80 -2.47
N SER A 212 -13.95 -6.99 -2.76
CA SER A 212 -13.39 -8.03 -3.65
C SER A 212 -13.73 -7.89 -5.14
N ALA A 213 -14.38 -6.82 -5.59
CA ALA A 213 -14.35 -6.45 -7.00
C ALA A 213 -13.06 -5.69 -7.32
N ASN A 214 -12.36 -6.07 -8.40
CA ASN A 214 -11.02 -5.57 -8.72
C ASN A 214 -11.05 -4.18 -9.36
N ASN A 215 -11.52 -3.17 -8.62
CA ASN A 215 -11.95 -1.86 -9.14
C ASN A 215 -12.79 -1.99 -10.43
N GLY A 216 -13.60 -3.05 -10.50
CA GLY A 216 -14.43 -3.40 -11.66
C GLY A 216 -13.73 -3.99 -12.89
N SER A 217 -12.43 -4.25 -12.81
CA SER A 217 -11.71 -5.11 -13.76
C SER A 217 -12.17 -6.58 -13.64
N ILE A 218 -12.39 -7.24 -14.77
CA ILE A 218 -12.83 -8.64 -14.86
C ILE A 218 -11.61 -9.50 -15.28
N PRO A 219 -11.07 -10.38 -14.42
CA PRO A 219 -9.85 -11.14 -14.74
C PRO A 219 -10.02 -12.07 -15.96
N ALA A 220 -8.92 -12.53 -16.56
CA ALA A 220 -8.99 -13.49 -17.66
C ALA A 220 -9.71 -14.79 -17.25
N GLY A 221 -10.74 -15.19 -17.99
CA GLY A 221 -11.68 -16.26 -17.60
C GLY A 221 -12.77 -15.84 -16.61
N GLY A 222 -12.62 -14.68 -15.97
CA GLY A 222 -13.58 -14.06 -15.05
C GLY A 222 -14.86 -13.60 -15.75
N SER A 223 -15.89 -13.33 -14.96
CA SER A 223 -17.21 -13.00 -15.49
C SER A 223 -18.06 -12.14 -14.57
N ILE A 224 -19.13 -11.54 -15.10
CA ILE A 224 -20.20 -10.92 -14.31
C ILE A 224 -21.55 -11.48 -14.72
N THR A 225 -22.46 -11.63 -13.75
CA THR A 225 -23.88 -11.80 -14.04
C THR A 225 -24.58 -10.43 -13.99
N VAL A 226 -25.20 -10.05 -15.11
CA VAL A 226 -25.89 -8.79 -15.36
C VAL A 226 -27.41 -9.03 -15.41
N ARG A 227 -28.14 -8.31 -14.56
CA ARG A 227 -29.59 -8.35 -14.36
C ARG A 227 -30.28 -7.16 -15.00
N VAL A 228 -31.19 -7.41 -15.93
CA VAL A 228 -32.06 -6.39 -16.53
C VAL A 228 -33.42 -6.40 -15.81
N PRO A 229 -33.75 -5.38 -15.00
CA PRO A 229 -35.07 -5.25 -14.40
C PRO A 229 -36.07 -4.71 -15.44
N VAL A 230 -37.13 -5.46 -15.71
CA VAL A 230 -38.16 -5.09 -16.69
C VAL A 230 -39.56 -5.24 -16.09
N THR A 231 -40.38 -4.20 -16.21
CA THR A 231 -41.80 -4.27 -15.86
C THR A 231 -42.47 -5.15 -16.89
N ALA A 232 -43.02 -6.27 -16.44
CA ALA A 232 -43.81 -7.14 -17.31
C ALA A 232 -45.05 -6.39 -17.79
N GLY A 233 -45.28 -6.45 -19.10
CA GLY A 233 -46.33 -5.73 -19.80
C GLY A 233 -47.72 -6.34 -19.59
N THR A 234 -48.51 -6.40 -20.66
CA THR A 234 -49.89 -6.91 -20.58
C THR A 234 -49.94 -8.37 -20.13
N ALA A 235 -50.80 -8.68 -19.15
CA ALA A 235 -50.92 -10.02 -18.59
C ALA A 235 -51.26 -11.06 -19.68
N GLY A 236 -50.34 -12.02 -19.87
CA GLY A 236 -50.50 -13.14 -20.80
C GLY A 236 -49.86 -12.98 -22.18
N LEU A 237 -48.82 -12.15 -22.32
CA LEU A 237 -47.94 -12.08 -23.49
C LEU A 237 -46.47 -12.31 -23.10
N ASP A 238 -45.71 -12.94 -23.99
CA ASP A 238 -44.27 -13.21 -23.81
C ASP A 238 -43.45 -11.91 -23.85
N LEU A 239 -42.75 -11.60 -22.78
CA LEU A 239 -41.75 -10.52 -22.64
C LEU A 239 -40.39 -11.00 -23.15
N THR A 240 -39.63 -10.24 -23.94
CA THR A 240 -38.26 -10.64 -24.37
C THR A 240 -37.22 -9.55 -24.11
N VAL A 241 -35.97 -9.92 -23.77
CA VAL A 241 -34.84 -9.02 -23.47
C VAL A 241 -33.60 -9.45 -24.26
N ASN A 242 -32.82 -8.50 -24.79
CA ASN A 242 -31.51 -8.70 -25.45
C ASN A 242 -30.47 -7.70 -24.90
N LEU A 243 -29.24 -8.18 -24.68
CA LEU A 243 -28.10 -7.42 -24.15
C LEU A 243 -26.93 -7.49 -25.14
N GLY A 244 -26.31 -6.35 -25.47
CA GLY A 244 -25.35 -6.22 -26.57
C GLY A 244 -26.02 -5.87 -27.92
N ASP A 245 -25.19 -5.39 -28.86
CA ASP A 245 -25.52 -5.02 -30.25
C ASP A 245 -24.23 -5.19 -31.06
N THR A 246 -24.20 -6.11 -32.02
CA THR A 246 -22.99 -6.48 -32.79
C THR A 246 -23.28 -6.72 -34.28
N ALA A 247 -22.24 -6.80 -35.10
CA ALA A 247 -22.38 -6.99 -36.55
C ALA A 247 -23.00 -8.35 -36.99
N ALA A 248 -23.13 -9.33 -36.09
CA ALA A 248 -23.68 -10.66 -36.38
C ALA A 248 -24.49 -11.19 -35.18
N THR A 249 -25.72 -11.67 -35.42
CA THR A 249 -26.63 -12.11 -34.34
C THR A 249 -26.02 -13.18 -33.44
N ASP A 250 -26.13 -12.98 -32.13
CA ASP A 250 -25.48 -13.77 -31.07
C ASP A 250 -23.93 -13.77 -31.18
N GLY A 251 -23.34 -12.71 -31.74
CA GLY A 251 -21.90 -12.54 -31.99
C GLY A 251 -21.05 -12.53 -30.71
N GLN A 252 -19.81 -13.04 -30.80
CA GLN A 252 -18.94 -13.29 -29.66
C GLN A 252 -17.48 -12.99 -30.02
N ASN A 253 -16.79 -12.20 -29.19
CA ASN A 253 -15.39 -11.79 -29.36
C ASN A 253 -15.09 -11.27 -30.77
N GLU A 254 -15.95 -10.39 -31.30
CA GLU A 254 -15.76 -9.67 -32.56
C GLU A 254 -14.94 -8.38 -32.33
N THR A 255 -14.41 -7.74 -33.37
CA THR A 255 -13.73 -6.43 -33.20
C THR A 255 -14.76 -5.34 -32.99
N TYR A 256 -14.59 -4.50 -31.96
CA TYR A 256 -15.56 -3.47 -31.58
C TYR A 256 -15.87 -2.48 -32.72
N VAL A 257 -17.17 -2.24 -32.97
CA VAL A 257 -17.69 -1.26 -33.92
C VAL A 257 -18.81 -0.46 -33.27
N THR A 258 -18.53 0.80 -32.92
CA THR A 258 -19.44 1.70 -32.20
C THR A 258 -20.89 1.70 -32.72
N GLY A 259 -21.79 1.17 -31.89
CA GLY A 259 -23.23 1.11 -32.06
C GLY A 259 -23.97 2.01 -31.05
N THR A 260 -24.91 1.43 -30.29
CA THR A 260 -25.76 2.14 -29.32
C THR A 260 -26.22 1.36 -28.08
N ASN A 261 -26.10 0.02 -28.04
CA ASN A 261 -26.46 -0.80 -26.86
C ASN A 261 -25.42 -1.92 -26.65
N ASP A 262 -24.19 -1.61 -27.03
CA ASP A 262 -23.09 -2.54 -27.23
C ASP A 262 -22.57 -3.05 -25.88
N VAL A 263 -22.02 -4.27 -25.87
CA VAL A 263 -21.27 -4.81 -24.74
C VAL A 263 -19.88 -5.15 -25.26
N TYR A 264 -18.88 -4.42 -24.77
CA TYR A 264 -17.51 -4.51 -25.29
C TYR A 264 -16.45 -4.35 -24.19
N THR A 265 -15.25 -4.86 -24.42
CA THR A 265 -14.10 -4.71 -23.51
C THR A 265 -13.63 -3.26 -23.48
N GLN A 266 -13.36 -2.73 -22.30
CA GLN A 266 -12.52 -1.55 -22.12
C GLN A 266 -11.31 -1.96 -21.28
N ASP A 267 -10.13 -1.87 -21.90
CA ASP A 267 -8.83 -1.69 -21.25
C ASP A 267 -8.93 -0.86 -19.95
N ASN A 268 -8.22 -1.24 -18.88
CA ASN A 268 -8.25 -0.46 -17.64
C ASN A 268 -7.30 0.76 -17.76
N SER A 269 -7.04 1.43 -16.65
CA SER A 269 -5.79 2.16 -16.49
C SER A 269 -4.73 1.21 -15.95
N GLY A 270 -3.57 1.17 -16.62
CA GLY A 270 -2.37 0.31 -16.42
C GLY A 270 -1.71 0.21 -15.04
N THR A 271 -2.49 0.25 -13.97
CA THR A 271 -2.13 0.09 -12.56
C THR A 271 -3.21 -0.67 -11.78
N ASP A 272 -4.38 -0.92 -12.37
CA ASP A 272 -5.57 -1.35 -11.67
C ASP A 272 -5.68 -2.88 -11.60
N ASN A 273 -5.40 -3.42 -10.41
CA ASN A 273 -5.77 -4.78 -10.01
C ASN A 273 -5.20 -5.95 -10.86
N GLY A 274 -3.98 -5.78 -11.39
CA GLY A 274 -3.27 -6.84 -12.12
C GLY A 274 -3.48 -6.83 -13.63
N ASP A 275 -4.11 -5.76 -14.13
CA ASP A 275 -4.03 -5.26 -15.50
C ASP A 275 -2.58 -4.92 -15.92
N THR A 276 -2.25 -5.09 -17.21
CA THR A 276 -0.92 -4.78 -17.76
C THR A 276 -0.90 -3.40 -18.39
N ALA A 277 0.13 -2.60 -18.07
CA ALA A 277 0.22 -1.22 -18.52
C ALA A 277 0.41 -1.07 -20.05
N GLY A 278 -0.69 -0.90 -20.79
CA GLY A 278 -0.62 -0.75 -22.24
C GLY A 278 -1.90 -0.22 -22.88
N ALA A 279 -2.31 -0.95 -23.91
CA ALA A 279 -3.63 -1.00 -24.52
C ALA A 279 -3.66 -2.27 -25.39
N PRO A 280 -4.81 -2.95 -25.58
CA PRO A 280 -4.79 -4.32 -26.05
C PRO A 280 -4.22 -4.40 -27.46
N ILE A 281 -3.25 -5.29 -27.68
CA ILE A 281 -2.49 -5.33 -28.95
C ILE A 281 -3.38 -5.75 -30.14
N ASN A 282 -4.57 -6.29 -29.85
CA ASN A 282 -5.65 -6.61 -30.78
C ASN A 282 -6.82 -5.59 -30.82
N ASN A 283 -6.79 -4.53 -30.01
CA ASN A 283 -7.86 -3.54 -29.76
C ASN A 283 -9.13 -4.15 -29.10
N GLU A 284 -10.10 -3.31 -28.79
CA GLU A 284 -11.33 -3.66 -28.04
C GLU A 284 -12.27 -4.61 -28.81
N ARG A 285 -13.01 -5.46 -28.07
CA ARG A 285 -13.82 -6.57 -28.60
C ARG A 285 -15.27 -6.54 -28.10
N GLU A 286 -16.25 -7.05 -28.88
CA GLU A 286 -17.71 -6.96 -28.62
C GLU A 286 -18.47 -8.32 -28.62
N ALA A 287 -19.67 -8.39 -27.98
CA ALA A 287 -20.57 -9.57 -27.93
C ALA A 287 -22.08 -9.29 -27.55
N GLU A 288 -23.03 -10.23 -27.78
CA GLU A 288 -24.50 -10.10 -27.48
C GLU A 288 -25.29 -11.42 -27.12
N ASN A 289 -26.52 -11.36 -26.51
CA ASN A 289 -27.46 -12.51 -26.23
C ASN A 289 -28.94 -12.16 -25.75
N SER A 290 -29.93 -13.12 -25.57
CA SER A 290 -31.40 -12.85 -25.21
C SER A 290 -32.30 -13.88 -24.35
N LEU A 291 -33.52 -13.53 -23.76
CA LEU A 291 -34.47 -14.35 -22.82
C LEU A 291 -36.03 -13.91 -22.50
N THR A 292 -36.96 -14.50 -21.58
CA THR A 292 -38.54 -14.31 -21.37
C THR A 292 -39.47 -14.80 -20.09
N VAL A 293 -40.66 -14.19 -19.56
CA VAL A 293 -41.37 -14.29 -18.11
C VAL A 293 -42.98 -13.88 -17.66
N ALA A 294 -43.74 -14.24 -16.47
CA ALA A 294 -45.18 -13.80 -15.84
C ALA A 294 -45.83 -14.38 -14.35
N ILE A 295 -46.71 -14.03 -13.24
CA ILE A 295 -47.70 -13.04 -12.36
C ILE A 295 -48.07 -12.98 -10.64
N SER A 296 -47.86 -11.98 -9.58
CA SER A 296 -48.52 -11.63 -8.11
C SER A 296 -48.17 -10.58 -6.73
N SER A 297 -47.84 -10.77 -5.31
CA SER A 297 -48.13 -9.85 -3.94
C SER A 297 -47.32 -9.62 -2.40
N ALA A 298 -47.75 -8.90 -1.18
CA ALA A 298 -47.01 -8.26 0.19
C ALA A 298 -47.51 -8.04 1.86
N SER A 299 -46.97 -7.18 2.96
CA SER A 299 -47.07 -7.13 4.63
C SER A 299 -47.21 -5.90 5.87
N VAL A 300 -46.70 -5.80 7.26
CA VAL A 300 -47.18 -5.03 8.69
C VAL A 300 -46.30 -4.25 10.00
N GLU A 301 -46.57 -4.14 11.45
CA GLU A 301 -46.42 -2.98 12.67
C GLU A 301 -46.19 -3.11 14.41
N TYR A 302 -45.76 -2.14 15.45
CA TYR A 302 -45.35 -2.21 17.10
C TYR A 302 -45.45 -1.17 18.53
N SER A 303 -44.51 -0.82 19.63
CA SER A 303 -44.62 -0.04 21.13
C SER A 303 -43.43 0.32 22.37
N ILE A 304 -43.40 1.22 23.55
CA ILE A 304 -42.27 1.86 24.61
C ILE A 304 -42.30 2.28 26.32
N SER A 305 -41.28 2.89 27.20
CA SER A 305 -41.24 3.58 28.72
C SER A 305 -39.92 4.19 29.69
N GLY A 306 -39.89 4.79 31.04
CA GLY A 306 -38.71 5.45 32.00
C GLY A 306 -38.68 5.99 33.64
N GLN A 307 -37.65 6.71 34.39
CA GLN A 307 -37.47 7.19 35.96
C GLN A 307 -36.50 8.43 36.62
N VAL A 308 -36.28 8.81 38.00
CA VAL A 308 -35.41 9.98 38.73
C VAL A 308 -34.94 9.96 40.31
N ARG A 309 -33.77 10.53 40.85
CA ARG A 309 -33.26 10.63 42.33
C ARG A 309 -32.31 11.82 42.83
N ASN A 310 -31.93 11.91 44.15
CA ASN A 310 -30.93 12.83 44.83
C ASN A 310 -29.71 12.12 45.47
N ASP A 311 -28.49 12.57 45.14
CA ASP A 311 -27.14 12.30 45.68
C ASP A 311 -26.83 13.18 46.93
N THR A 312 -26.02 12.70 47.89
CA THR A 312 -25.76 13.41 49.17
C THR A 312 -24.30 13.75 49.50
N ASP A 313 -23.30 13.13 48.86
CA ASP A 313 -21.87 13.44 49.06
C ASP A 313 -21.09 13.76 47.77
N ASN A 314 -21.82 13.96 46.67
CA ASN A 314 -21.37 14.35 45.33
C ASN A 314 -20.28 13.45 44.76
N ASP A 315 -20.51 12.13 44.79
CA ASP A 315 -19.69 11.13 44.09
C ASP A 315 -20.30 10.66 42.75
N GLY A 316 -21.61 10.89 42.52
CA GLY A 316 -22.30 10.63 41.27
C GLY A 316 -22.63 9.17 40.95
N ASP A 317 -22.54 8.22 41.90
CA ASP A 317 -22.80 6.80 41.59
C ASP A 317 -24.30 6.50 41.39
N LEU A 318 -24.70 6.28 40.13
CA LEU A 318 -26.04 5.81 39.74
C LEU A 318 -26.49 4.52 40.46
N ASN A 319 -25.59 3.73 41.03
CA ASN A 319 -25.93 2.50 41.77
C ASN A 319 -26.36 2.75 43.23
N ASP A 320 -26.15 3.96 43.78
CA ASP A 320 -26.30 4.17 45.21
C ASP A 320 -27.77 4.34 45.68
N ALA A 321 -27.96 4.22 46.98
CA ALA A 321 -29.28 4.02 47.62
C ALA A 321 -30.06 5.33 47.82
N ASP A 322 -29.95 6.21 46.84
CA ASP A 322 -30.38 7.60 46.88
C ASP A 322 -31.88 7.82 46.93
N SER A 323 -32.26 8.99 47.43
CA SER A 323 -33.66 9.32 47.70
C SER A 323 -34.34 9.87 46.45
N GLY A 324 -35.30 9.10 45.91
CA GLY A 324 -36.13 9.50 44.76
C GLY A 324 -36.81 10.86 44.94
N ILE A 325 -36.74 11.72 43.92
CA ILE A 325 -37.29 13.09 43.98
C ILE A 325 -38.70 13.12 43.38
N SER A 326 -39.65 13.63 44.16
CA SER A 326 -41.08 13.56 43.84
C SER A 326 -41.64 14.89 43.32
N GLY A 327 -42.38 14.82 42.20
CA GLY A 327 -43.00 15.99 41.56
C GLY A 327 -42.12 16.70 40.52
N VAL A 328 -41.07 16.02 40.04
CA VAL A 328 -40.23 16.43 38.91
C VAL A 328 -41.03 16.29 37.60
N THR A 329 -40.71 17.06 36.57
CA THR A 329 -41.44 17.09 35.29
C THR A 329 -40.62 16.43 34.19
N VAL A 330 -41.25 15.60 33.34
CA VAL A 330 -40.57 14.83 32.29
C VAL A 330 -41.34 14.90 30.96
N ALA A 331 -40.65 15.06 29.84
CA ALA A 331 -41.23 15.19 28.49
C ALA A 331 -40.81 14.06 27.53
N LEU A 332 -41.58 13.85 26.45
CA LEU A 332 -41.25 12.96 25.32
C LEU A 332 -41.38 13.70 23.98
N TYR A 333 -40.36 13.56 23.14
CA TYR A 333 -40.27 14.12 21.78
C TYR A 333 -40.08 13.01 20.74
N ASP A 334 -40.43 13.26 19.47
CA ASP A 334 -39.94 12.45 18.35
C ASP A 334 -38.50 12.82 17.96
N ASP A 335 -37.76 11.86 17.41
CA ASP A 335 -36.35 12.04 17.02
C ASP A 335 -36.10 11.46 15.61
N PRO A 336 -36.73 12.02 14.55
CA PRO A 336 -36.62 11.48 13.19
C PRO A 336 -35.18 11.45 12.66
N GLU A 337 -34.30 12.30 13.21
CA GLU A 337 -32.88 12.39 12.90
C GLU A 337 -32.05 11.32 13.65
N GLY A 338 -32.35 11.03 14.91
CA GLY A 338 -31.69 10.02 15.74
C GLY A 338 -30.45 10.51 16.49
N ASP A 339 -30.35 11.81 16.78
CA ASP A 339 -29.13 12.44 17.33
C ASP A 339 -29.20 12.84 18.81
N GLY A 340 -30.38 12.80 19.43
CA GLY A 340 -30.59 13.14 20.83
C GLY A 340 -30.78 14.63 21.14
N ASP A 341 -30.73 15.54 20.15
CA ASP A 341 -30.97 16.96 20.37
C ASP A 341 -32.45 17.35 20.11
N PRO A 342 -33.21 17.86 21.10
CA PRO A 342 -34.57 18.38 20.88
C PRO A 342 -34.65 19.63 19.97
N THR A 343 -33.55 20.09 19.37
CA THR A 343 -33.46 21.30 18.51
C THR A 343 -34.04 21.07 17.10
N GLY A 344 -35.28 20.60 17.02
CA GLY A 344 -36.03 20.38 15.79
C GLY A 344 -37.29 19.53 16.00
N SER A 345 -37.23 18.65 16.99
CA SER A 345 -38.26 17.70 17.43
C SER A 345 -39.60 18.32 17.82
N THR A 346 -40.65 17.49 17.80
CA THR A 346 -42.02 17.82 18.25
C THR A 346 -42.29 17.18 19.61
N GLU A 347 -42.75 17.96 20.60
CA GLU A 347 -43.25 17.40 21.86
C GLU A 347 -44.49 16.55 21.57
N LEU A 348 -44.40 15.24 21.87
CA LEU A 348 -45.50 14.31 21.70
C LEU A 348 -46.42 14.31 22.93
N THR A 349 -45.83 14.33 24.14
CA THR A 349 -46.55 14.33 25.42
C THR A 349 -45.62 14.57 26.62
N THR A 350 -46.19 14.99 27.76
CA THR A 350 -45.49 15.30 29.02
C THR A 350 -46.10 14.56 30.23
N THR A 351 -45.34 14.38 31.31
CA THR A 351 -45.71 13.65 32.54
C THR A 351 -44.91 14.14 33.77
N THR A 352 -45.14 13.56 34.96
CA THR A 352 -44.49 13.97 36.22
C THR A 352 -44.15 12.78 37.13
N THR A 353 -43.04 12.85 37.86
CA THR A 353 -42.59 11.77 38.75
C THR A 353 -43.52 11.54 39.94
N ASP A 354 -43.66 10.28 40.34
CA ASP A 354 -44.52 9.86 41.44
C ASP A 354 -43.87 10.07 42.84
N GLY A 355 -44.40 9.40 43.87
CA GLY A 355 -43.86 9.45 45.23
C GLY A 355 -42.50 8.77 45.43
N SER A 356 -41.94 8.16 44.37
CA SER A 356 -40.64 7.45 44.40
C SER A 356 -39.72 7.78 43.21
N GLY A 357 -40.22 8.39 42.12
CA GLY A 357 -39.43 8.87 40.97
C GLY A 357 -39.91 8.49 39.56
N ASN A 358 -41.03 7.79 39.37
CA ASN A 358 -41.31 6.99 38.13
C ASN A 358 -42.14 7.70 37.01
N TYR A 359 -41.96 7.31 35.72
CA TYR A 359 -42.75 7.80 34.55
C TYR A 359 -42.90 6.79 33.35
N SER A 360 -43.80 7.02 32.36
CA SER A 360 -44.03 6.11 31.18
C SER A 360 -44.92 6.66 30.02
N PHE A 361 -44.88 6.01 28.82
CA PHE A 361 -45.63 6.36 27.58
C PHE A 361 -46.05 5.10 26.76
N THR A 362 -47.02 5.15 25.81
CA THR A 362 -47.56 3.96 25.06
C THR A 362 -48.14 4.25 23.65
N ASP A 363 -48.47 3.19 22.88
CA ASP A 363 -49.18 3.19 21.57
C ASP A 363 -48.43 3.88 20.40
N LEU A 364 -47.32 3.28 19.94
CA LEU A 364 -46.37 3.89 19.00
C LEU A 364 -45.95 2.93 17.86
N ALA A 365 -45.73 3.45 16.64
CA ALA A 365 -45.04 2.68 15.60
C ALA A 365 -43.52 2.61 15.88
N PRO A 366 -42.76 1.66 15.28
CA PRO A 366 -41.29 1.67 15.34
C PRO A 366 -40.72 3.03 14.86
N GLY A 367 -39.75 3.57 15.60
CA GLY A 367 -39.24 4.94 15.43
C GLY A 367 -38.21 5.33 16.50
N ASN A 368 -37.90 6.62 16.62
CA ASN A 368 -36.89 7.17 17.55
C ASN A 368 -37.53 8.29 18.39
N TYR A 369 -37.05 8.50 19.62
CA TYR A 369 -37.63 9.42 20.61
C TYR A 369 -36.58 10.00 21.58
N ILE A 370 -36.85 11.17 22.18
CA ILE A 370 -36.02 11.80 23.24
C ILE A 370 -36.85 12.05 24.50
N VAL A 371 -36.23 11.89 25.68
CA VAL A 371 -36.79 12.13 27.02
C VAL A 371 -35.99 13.23 27.74
N ILE A 372 -36.66 14.14 28.47
CA ILE A 372 -36.03 15.33 29.07
C ILE A 372 -36.60 15.60 30.49
N GLU A 373 -35.74 16.01 31.42
CA GLU A 373 -36.06 16.32 32.84
C GLU A 373 -36.01 17.85 33.15
N THR A 374 -36.12 18.27 34.41
CA THR A 374 -36.03 19.70 34.82
C THR A 374 -35.72 19.85 36.32
N ASP A 375 -34.51 20.34 36.62
CA ASP A 375 -33.86 20.32 37.93
C ASP A 375 -34.75 20.78 39.11
N PRO A 376 -34.75 20.03 40.23
CA PRO A 376 -35.45 20.43 41.45
C PRO A 376 -34.74 21.62 42.14
N ASN A 377 -35.47 22.71 42.34
CA ASN A 377 -34.95 23.94 42.95
C ASN A 377 -34.19 23.68 44.27
N GLY A 378 -32.87 23.90 44.25
CA GLY A 378 -31.99 23.85 45.42
C GLY A 378 -30.93 22.76 45.38
N TYR A 379 -30.93 21.93 44.34
CA TYR A 379 -29.86 20.98 44.02
C TYR A 379 -29.11 21.40 42.75
N THR A 380 -28.07 20.66 42.41
CA THR A 380 -27.35 20.72 41.12
C THR A 380 -27.09 19.30 40.64
N SER A 381 -27.48 18.98 39.41
CA SER A 381 -27.35 17.64 38.82
C SER A 381 -25.91 17.13 38.88
N THR A 382 -25.69 15.91 39.37
CA THR A 382 -24.37 15.27 39.50
C THR A 382 -24.16 14.07 38.60
N ASN A 383 -25.23 13.42 38.13
CA ASN A 383 -25.17 12.43 37.06
C ASN A 383 -26.54 12.15 36.44
N ASP A 384 -26.58 11.61 35.24
CA ASP A 384 -27.77 10.95 34.69
C ASP A 384 -27.40 9.63 33.97
N SER A 385 -28.39 8.89 33.49
CA SER A 385 -28.19 7.50 33.06
C SER A 385 -27.56 7.31 31.67
N ASP A 386 -27.28 8.38 30.92
CA ASP A 386 -26.44 8.28 29.72
C ASP A 386 -24.97 8.66 29.99
N SER A 387 -24.24 9.19 29.01
CA SER A 387 -22.83 9.59 29.16
C SER A 387 -22.64 11.06 29.50
N PHE A 388 -23.70 11.88 29.51
CA PHE A 388 -23.61 13.32 29.67
C PHE A 388 -24.59 13.82 30.74
N ASN A 389 -24.09 14.17 31.93
CA ASN A 389 -24.87 14.82 32.99
C ASN A 389 -25.47 16.16 32.52
N ASN A 390 -26.67 16.09 31.90
CA ASN A 390 -27.28 17.20 31.13
C ASN A 390 -28.83 17.21 31.18
N ASN A 391 -29.43 16.21 31.83
CA ASN A 391 -30.86 16.10 32.09
C ASN A 391 -31.72 15.77 30.84
N ARG A 392 -31.14 14.98 29.90
CA ARG A 392 -31.79 14.43 28.68
C ARG A 392 -31.34 12.98 28.45
N ILE A 393 -32.16 12.16 27.77
CA ILE A 393 -31.85 10.76 27.41
C ILE A 393 -32.51 10.41 26.05
N ALA A 394 -31.77 9.78 25.12
CA ALA A 394 -32.26 9.36 23.81
C ALA A 394 -32.71 7.87 23.75
N VAL A 395 -33.73 7.55 22.95
CA VAL A 395 -34.40 6.23 22.93
C VAL A 395 -34.79 5.76 21.51
N ASN A 396 -34.19 4.66 21.05
CA ASN A 396 -34.63 3.94 19.84
C ASN A 396 -35.74 2.92 20.15
N LEU A 397 -36.82 2.94 19.37
CA LEU A 397 -37.96 2.04 19.51
C LEU A 397 -38.12 1.13 18.28
N THR A 398 -38.12 -0.18 18.51
CA THR A 398 -38.32 -1.19 17.46
C THR A 398 -39.64 -1.94 17.63
N ASN A 399 -39.62 -3.26 17.43
CA ASN A 399 -40.78 -4.12 17.50
C ASN A 399 -41.07 -4.63 18.94
N ALA A 400 -40.71 -3.84 19.97
CA ALA A 400 -40.78 -4.19 21.40
C ALA A 400 -40.58 -2.97 22.32
N ASP A 401 -41.06 -3.05 23.57
CA ASP A 401 -41.01 -1.98 24.59
C ASP A 401 -39.62 -1.74 25.23
N VAL A 402 -39.40 -0.54 25.78
CA VAL A 402 -38.11 -0.06 26.34
C VAL A 402 -38.31 0.49 27.79
N THR A 403 -37.27 0.44 28.65
CA THR A 403 -37.33 0.82 30.08
C THR A 403 -35.97 1.25 30.64
N GLY A 404 -35.95 2.19 31.61
CA GLY A 404 -34.81 2.45 32.52
C GLY A 404 -33.96 3.64 32.10
N ASN A 405 -34.40 4.85 32.44
CA ASN A 405 -33.90 6.14 31.95
C ASN A 405 -33.98 7.14 33.13
N ASP A 406 -32.88 7.38 33.84
CA ASP A 406 -32.84 7.83 35.26
C ASP A 406 -31.83 9.01 35.51
N PHE A 407 -31.98 9.79 36.60
CA PHE A 407 -31.23 11.07 36.89
C PHE A 407 -30.81 11.22 38.39
N LEU A 408 -29.80 12.07 38.74
CA LEU A 408 -29.24 12.38 40.10
C LEU A 408 -28.88 13.89 40.33
N ASP A 409 -29.18 14.47 41.51
CA ASP A 409 -28.67 15.81 41.95
C ASP A 409 -28.03 15.87 43.37
N SER A 410 -27.09 16.79 43.65
CA SER A 410 -26.41 16.99 44.96
C SER A 410 -26.18 18.45 45.42
N ASN A 411 -25.32 18.72 46.45
CA ASN A 411 -25.20 20.06 47.11
C ASN A 411 -23.90 20.51 47.92
N THR A 412 -22.66 20.00 47.73
CA THR A 412 -21.44 20.38 48.55
C THR A 412 -20.02 20.40 47.83
N PRO A 413 -18.89 20.99 48.37
CA PRO A 413 -17.61 21.28 47.63
C PRO A 413 -16.18 20.91 48.24
N LEU A 414 -15.04 20.98 47.46
CA LEU A 414 -13.66 20.39 47.75
C LEU A 414 -12.34 21.19 47.28
N PRO A 415 -11.06 20.89 47.74
CA PRO A 415 -9.74 21.54 47.31
C PRO A 415 -8.35 20.73 47.27
N SER A 416 -7.18 21.25 46.73
CA SER A 416 -5.83 20.53 46.53
C SER A 416 -4.42 21.34 46.55
N PRO A 417 -3.18 20.73 46.39
CA PRO A 417 -1.77 21.33 46.55
C PRO A 417 -0.54 20.94 45.56
N PRO A 418 0.77 21.44 45.69
CA PRO A 418 1.83 21.63 44.60
C PRO A 418 3.31 20.99 44.64
N PRO A 419 4.18 21.05 43.54
CA PRO A 419 5.66 20.71 43.47
C PRO A 419 6.77 21.79 43.05
N LEU A 420 7.75 21.56 42.12
CA LEU A 420 9.20 22.06 42.12
C LEU A 420 9.91 22.47 40.76
N SER A 421 11.14 23.08 40.78
CA SER A 421 11.87 23.78 39.66
C SER A 421 13.36 23.38 39.34
N CYS A 422 14.06 24.08 38.41
CA CYS A 422 15.41 23.76 37.87
C CYS A 422 16.63 24.31 38.66
N ALA A 423 17.85 23.79 38.35
CA ALA A 423 19.06 24.11 39.16
C ALA A 423 20.48 23.97 38.53
N LEU A 424 20.67 23.65 37.23
CA LEU A 424 21.95 23.05 36.76
C LEU A 424 22.66 23.63 35.51
N SER A 425 22.16 24.65 34.82
CA SER A 425 22.81 25.18 33.58
C SER A 425 22.84 26.72 33.55
N SER A 426 23.48 27.29 32.51
CA SER A 426 23.50 28.74 32.24
C SER A 426 22.09 29.22 31.94
N THR A 427 21.52 30.02 32.84
CA THR A 427 20.19 30.60 32.69
C THR A 427 20.21 31.77 31.70
N TYR A 428 19.38 31.68 30.67
CA TYR A 428 19.10 32.74 29.71
C TYR A 428 17.68 33.25 29.95
N ASP A 429 17.54 34.57 29.91
CA ASP A 429 16.28 35.27 30.09
C ASP A 429 15.73 35.58 28.69
N PHE A 430 14.65 34.91 28.26
CA PHE A 430 13.93 35.31 27.06
C PHE A 430 13.22 36.64 27.35
N THR A 431 13.34 37.64 26.47
CA THR A 431 12.67 38.94 26.67
C THR A 431 12.04 39.40 25.37
N TRP A 432 10.79 39.85 25.41
CA TRP A 432 10.05 40.40 24.26
C TRP A 432 10.62 41.73 23.70
N GLY A 433 11.68 42.25 24.29
CA GLY A 433 12.36 43.48 23.86
C GLY A 433 11.69 44.76 24.35
N ALA A 434 12.35 45.91 24.11
CA ALA A 434 11.97 47.20 24.71
C ALA A 434 10.67 47.85 24.17
N GLY A 435 9.91 47.13 23.33
CA GLY A 435 8.55 47.49 22.91
C GLY A 435 7.48 46.47 23.33
N GLY A 436 7.87 45.30 23.84
CA GLY A 436 7.04 44.10 23.86
C GLY A 436 6.97 43.40 22.49
N ALA A 437 6.27 42.28 22.44
CA ALA A 437 5.98 41.57 21.21
C ALA A 437 5.08 42.42 20.30
N VAL A 438 5.52 42.71 19.08
CA VAL A 438 4.72 43.44 18.09
C VAL A 438 4.25 42.45 17.03
N TRP A 439 3.12 41.81 17.31
CA TRP A 439 2.30 41.19 16.27
C TRP A 439 1.72 42.27 15.37
N ASN A 440 1.92 42.14 14.07
CA ASN A 440 1.29 43.00 13.07
C ASN A 440 -0.02 42.35 12.62
N ILE A 441 -0.89 43.16 12.02
CA ILE A 441 -2.06 42.63 11.30
C ILE A 441 -1.60 41.69 10.18
N ASP A 442 -2.30 40.56 10.02
CA ASP A 442 -2.02 39.47 9.08
C ASP A 442 -0.71 38.65 9.33
N ASP A 443 0.02 38.85 10.43
CA ASP A 443 1.06 37.90 10.86
C ASP A 443 0.40 36.58 11.35
N THR A 444 1.09 35.43 11.20
CA THR A 444 0.71 34.14 11.85
C THR A 444 1.84 33.49 12.64
N PHE A 445 3.07 34.01 12.54
CA PHE A 445 4.21 33.61 13.36
C PHE A 445 5.22 34.75 13.48
N ASN A 446 6.05 34.70 14.53
CA ASN A 446 7.14 35.64 14.80
C ASN A 446 8.42 34.90 15.20
N THR A 447 9.57 35.28 14.64
CA THR A 447 10.86 34.62 14.92
C THR A 447 11.87 35.57 15.57
N TYR A 448 12.29 35.21 16.78
CA TYR A 448 13.27 35.92 17.61
C TYR A 448 14.63 35.25 17.47
N THR A 449 15.56 35.88 16.74
CA THR A 449 16.89 35.31 16.46
C THR A 449 17.91 35.58 17.58
N ASN A 450 18.69 34.55 17.92
CA ASN A 450 19.78 34.53 18.90
C ASN A 450 19.41 35.18 20.24
N VAL A 451 18.34 34.68 20.86
CA VAL A 451 17.75 35.24 22.10
C VAL A 451 18.82 35.34 23.19
N ALA A 452 18.98 36.55 23.74
CA ALA A 452 19.97 36.88 24.79
C ALA A 452 21.43 36.50 24.48
N GLY A 453 21.78 36.18 23.22
CA GLY A 453 23.10 35.65 22.85
C GLY A 453 23.30 34.16 23.17
N SER A 454 22.22 33.40 23.37
CA SER A 454 22.23 31.95 23.66
C SER A 454 22.61 31.06 22.48
N GLY A 455 22.50 31.57 21.24
CA GLY A 455 22.55 30.74 20.03
C GLY A 455 21.25 29.97 19.76
N VAL A 456 20.17 30.26 20.48
CA VAL A 456 18.82 29.74 20.22
C VAL A 456 18.01 30.82 19.48
N ASP A 457 17.47 30.44 18.32
CA ASP A 457 16.38 31.16 17.66
C ASP A 457 15.04 30.57 18.16
N VAL A 458 14.05 31.43 18.40
CA VAL A 458 12.72 31.03 18.89
C VAL A 458 11.67 31.49 17.91
N THR A 459 10.93 30.54 17.32
CA THR A 459 9.73 30.85 16.52
C THR A 459 8.50 30.66 17.40
N LEU A 460 7.60 31.63 17.36
CA LEU A 460 6.30 31.62 18.03
C LEU A 460 5.20 31.69 16.97
N GLU A 461 4.41 30.63 16.84
CA GLU A 461 3.26 30.53 15.93
C GLU A 461 1.94 30.67 16.71
N LEU A 462 0.93 31.29 16.10
CA LEU A 462 -0.44 31.39 16.62
C LEU A 462 -1.38 30.56 15.76
N LEU A 463 -2.09 29.64 16.39
CA LEU A 463 -3.14 28.85 15.76
C LEU A 463 -4.49 29.35 16.29
N ASP A 464 -5.12 30.26 15.53
CA ASP A 464 -6.51 30.70 15.74
C ASP A 464 -7.39 30.08 14.64
N PRO A 465 -7.87 28.82 14.80
CA PRO A 465 -8.65 28.12 13.78
C PRO A 465 -10.03 28.73 13.56
N SER A 466 -10.49 29.61 14.47
CA SER A 466 -11.80 30.26 14.40
C SER A 466 -11.71 31.73 13.93
N ASN A 467 -10.51 32.27 13.72
CA ASN A 467 -10.25 33.68 13.35
C ASN A 467 -11.01 34.66 14.28
N GLN A 468 -10.91 34.46 15.61
CA GLN A 468 -11.57 35.28 16.64
C GLN A 468 -10.68 36.42 17.17
N ASN A 469 -9.41 36.48 16.76
CA ASN A 469 -8.52 37.60 17.05
C ASN A 469 -8.96 38.86 16.30
N ILE A 470 -9.33 39.92 17.05
CA ILE A 470 -9.84 41.18 16.50
C ILE A 470 -8.78 42.28 16.59
N ASP A 471 -8.05 42.48 15.48
CA ASP A 471 -7.62 43.84 15.07
C ASP A 471 -8.58 44.39 14.02
N THR A 472 -9.83 44.70 14.41
CA THR A 472 -10.73 45.48 13.56
C THR A 472 -10.34 46.96 13.53
N GLY A 473 -9.20 47.28 12.92
CA GLY A 473 -9.08 48.28 11.85
C GLY A 473 -9.66 49.69 12.05
N ASN A 474 -9.92 50.13 13.29
CA ASN A 474 -10.66 51.36 13.57
C ASN A 474 -10.18 52.14 14.81
N LEU A 475 -8.91 51.98 15.22
CA LEU A 475 -8.27 52.93 16.15
C LEU A 475 -7.84 54.21 15.40
N GLY A 476 -8.83 55.03 15.03
CA GLY A 476 -8.66 56.22 14.19
C GLY A 476 -7.81 57.34 14.81
N ALA A 477 -6.48 57.25 14.63
CA ALA A 477 -5.49 58.34 14.76
C ALA A 477 -5.42 59.10 16.10
N SER A 478 -6.13 58.65 17.13
CA SER A 478 -6.09 59.22 18.51
C SER A 478 -6.49 58.20 19.60
N ALA A 479 -6.64 56.92 19.26
CA ALA A 479 -6.68 55.81 20.21
C ALA A 479 -5.40 54.99 20.03
N ILE A 480 -4.78 54.55 21.13
CA ILE A 480 -3.46 53.90 21.15
C ILE A 480 -3.53 52.77 22.18
N TYR A 481 -4.10 51.63 21.80
CA TYR A 481 -4.40 50.53 22.72
C TYR A 481 -3.97 49.12 22.27
N THR A 482 -3.34 48.94 21.09
CA THR A 482 -2.22 47.99 20.97
C THR A 482 -0.97 48.60 21.61
N ARG A 483 -1.12 48.95 22.88
CA ARG A 483 -0.08 49.53 23.70
C ARG A 483 0.16 48.57 24.83
N THR A 484 1.43 48.26 25.03
CA THR A 484 2.00 47.68 26.24
C THR A 484 1.91 48.69 27.42
N ASP A 485 0.69 49.20 27.64
CA ASP A 485 0.16 49.93 28.81
C ASP A 485 -1.39 49.88 28.92
N GLY A 486 -2.06 49.03 28.13
CA GLY A 486 -3.25 48.32 28.62
C GLY A 486 -2.89 47.52 29.89
N ALA A 487 -3.91 47.07 30.64
CA ALA A 487 -3.85 46.60 32.04
C ALA A 487 -2.44 46.24 32.57
N TYR A 488 -1.85 45.16 32.05
CA TYR A 488 -0.56 44.55 32.40
C TYR A 488 0.68 45.48 32.35
N GLY A 489 0.72 46.47 31.45
CA GLY A 489 1.86 47.39 31.34
C GLY A 489 2.93 47.03 30.29
N LEU A 490 4.11 47.66 30.42
CA LEU A 490 5.24 47.49 29.48
C LEU A 490 6.03 46.21 29.77
N GLY A 491 5.97 45.23 28.86
CA GLY A 491 6.94 44.13 28.80
C GLY A 491 6.39 42.77 28.35
N TYR A 492 5.11 42.52 28.59
CA TYR A 492 4.43 41.24 28.40
C TYR A 492 4.12 40.92 26.93
N LEU A 493 3.91 39.63 26.63
CA LEU A 493 3.07 39.21 25.52
C LEU A 493 1.64 39.07 26.04
N THR A 494 0.76 39.96 25.61
CA THR A 494 -0.68 39.97 25.94
C THR A 494 -1.49 39.64 24.70
N TRP A 495 -2.49 38.77 24.82
CA TRP A 495 -3.56 38.67 23.83
C TRP A 495 -4.92 38.84 24.50
N ALA A 496 -5.89 39.28 23.72
CA ALA A 496 -7.30 39.28 24.10
C ALA A 496 -8.08 38.68 22.94
N MET A 497 -8.98 37.74 23.22
CA MET A 497 -9.88 37.19 22.21
C MET A 497 -11.24 37.85 22.31
N THR A 498 -11.94 38.01 21.18
CA THR A 498 -13.35 38.39 21.21
C THR A 498 -14.21 37.13 21.16
N ALA A 499 -14.44 36.54 22.32
CA ALA A 499 -15.35 35.41 22.46
C ALA A 499 -16.78 35.82 22.05
N GLN A 500 -17.43 34.99 21.23
CA GLN A 500 -18.88 35.02 20.98
C GLN A 500 -19.60 33.85 21.64
N ASN A 501 -18.86 32.82 22.06
CA ASN A 501 -19.32 31.62 22.75
C ASN A 501 -18.30 31.26 23.85
N SER A 502 -18.69 30.36 24.76
CA SER A 502 -17.75 29.72 25.70
C SER A 502 -16.85 28.70 25.02
N ASN A 503 -15.69 28.42 25.60
CA ASN A 503 -14.76 27.35 25.20
C ASN A 503 -14.22 27.48 23.76
N GLN A 504 -13.94 28.72 23.30
CA GLN A 504 -13.27 28.96 22.03
C GLN A 504 -11.75 28.91 22.23
N GLU A 505 -11.07 28.06 21.46
CA GLU A 505 -9.64 27.75 21.65
C GLU A 505 -8.70 28.52 20.72
N VAL A 506 -7.56 28.91 21.26
CA VAL A 506 -6.42 29.51 20.54
C VAL A 506 -5.12 28.90 21.09
N SER A 507 -4.23 28.44 20.19
CA SER A 507 -2.96 27.82 20.58
C SER A 507 -1.76 28.70 20.26
N PHE A 508 -0.77 28.71 21.15
CA PHE A 508 0.58 29.23 20.88
C PHE A 508 1.58 28.07 20.82
N VAL A 509 2.39 28.02 19.77
CA VAL A 509 3.46 27.02 19.62
C VAL A 509 4.81 27.73 19.61
N PHE A 510 5.65 27.41 20.60
CA PHE A 510 7.04 27.86 20.71
C PHE A 510 7.97 26.75 20.21
N THR A 511 8.72 27.04 19.15
CA THR A 511 9.72 26.12 18.58
C THR A 511 11.12 26.70 18.78
N PHE A 512 12.02 25.91 19.37
CA PHE A 512 13.37 26.32 19.74
C PHE A 512 14.40 25.69 18.81
N SER A 513 15.30 26.49 18.21
CA SER A 513 16.28 25.99 17.23
C SER A 513 17.39 25.10 17.82
N LYS A 514 17.39 24.91 19.15
CA LYS A 514 18.24 24.00 19.92
C LYS A 514 17.46 23.57 21.19
N PRO A 515 17.70 22.37 21.75
CA PRO A 515 17.05 21.95 22.98
C PRO A 515 17.33 22.83 24.21
N ILE A 516 16.28 23.16 24.97
CA ILE A 516 16.33 23.99 26.18
C ILE A 516 15.57 23.32 27.35
N VAL A 517 15.92 23.64 28.60
CA VAL A 517 15.10 23.31 29.78
C VAL A 517 14.45 24.60 30.31
N ILE A 518 13.17 24.54 30.65
CA ILE A 518 12.34 25.69 31.08
C ILE A 518 12.20 25.67 32.61
N ASP A 519 12.49 26.80 33.28
CA ASP A 519 12.55 26.91 34.75
C ASP A 519 11.34 27.62 35.37
N ASP A 520 10.96 28.78 34.84
CA ASP A 520 9.94 29.66 35.41
C ASP A 520 9.03 30.32 34.35
N PHE A 521 8.46 29.53 33.43
CA PHE A 521 7.51 30.05 32.43
C PHE A 521 6.19 30.44 33.10
N GLN A 522 6.01 31.74 33.30
CA GLN A 522 4.87 32.32 34.03
C GLN A 522 3.79 32.87 33.09
N ILE A 523 2.54 32.53 33.39
CA ILE A 523 1.32 33.04 32.75
C ILE A 523 0.46 33.72 33.83
N ILE A 524 -0.22 34.81 33.45
CA ILE A 524 -0.84 35.82 34.30
C ILE A 524 -2.28 36.05 33.82
N ASP A 525 -3.20 36.10 34.78
CA ASP A 525 -4.68 36.10 34.65
C ASP A 525 -5.26 34.78 34.11
N VAL A 526 -5.41 33.83 35.04
CA VAL A 526 -6.21 32.59 34.96
C VAL A 526 -7.02 32.50 36.27
N ASP A 527 -8.24 33.03 36.25
CA ASP A 527 -8.81 33.78 37.40
C ASP A 527 -9.24 33.00 38.67
N GLY A 528 -9.11 33.64 39.86
CA GLY A 528 -9.26 32.93 41.15
C GLY A 528 -9.40 33.72 42.47
N THR A 529 -10.51 34.45 42.66
CA THR A 529 -11.10 34.92 43.96
C THR A 529 -10.36 35.98 44.79
N GLY A 530 -11.08 36.86 45.50
CA GLY A 530 -10.55 37.93 46.38
C GLY A 530 -10.74 37.75 47.90
N TYR A 531 -10.08 38.60 48.69
CA TYR A 531 -10.55 38.97 50.04
C TYR A 531 -10.32 40.47 50.30
N GLY A 532 -11.36 41.27 50.05
CA GLY A 532 -11.25 42.72 49.90
C GLY A 532 -11.42 43.58 51.17
N ALA A 533 -11.15 44.87 51.00
CA ALA A 533 -11.57 45.95 51.90
C ALA A 533 -11.68 47.30 51.15
N GLY A 534 -12.83 47.60 50.55
CA GLY A 534 -13.03 48.82 49.74
C GLY A 534 -14.47 49.36 49.79
N GLY A 535 -15.41 48.64 49.15
CA GLY A 535 -16.86 48.86 49.24
C GLY A 535 -17.42 49.96 48.34
N GLY A 536 -18.10 49.58 47.25
CA GLY A 536 -18.64 50.55 46.28
C GLY A 536 -19.65 50.01 45.26
N VAL A 537 -20.79 49.47 45.74
CA VAL A 537 -21.94 48.94 44.94
C VAL A 537 -21.65 47.59 44.24
N PRO A 538 -22.55 46.59 44.34
CA PRO A 538 -22.50 45.39 43.51
C PRO A 538 -23.31 45.57 42.21
N GLU A 539 -22.68 45.33 41.07
CA GLU A 539 -23.38 45.02 39.81
C GLU A 539 -23.58 43.49 39.72
N PRO A 540 -24.74 42.99 39.23
CA PRO A 540 -25.02 41.56 39.15
C PRO A 540 -24.54 40.93 37.83
N GLY A 541 -23.23 40.82 37.64
CA GLY A 541 -22.60 40.16 36.49
C GLY A 541 -21.07 40.28 36.51
N GLY A 542 -20.37 39.37 35.83
CA GLY A 542 -18.90 39.33 35.74
C GLY A 542 -18.22 38.41 36.75
N SER A 543 -18.31 37.09 36.51
CA SER A 543 -17.21 36.16 36.83
C SER A 543 -16.56 35.76 35.50
N PHE A 544 -15.31 35.33 35.54
CA PHE A 544 -14.54 34.85 34.39
C PHE A 544 -13.77 33.60 34.82
N GLN A 545 -13.66 32.58 33.96
CA GLN A 545 -13.03 31.29 34.30
C GLN A 545 -12.26 30.65 33.13
N ASP A 546 -11.15 31.27 32.75
CA ASP A 546 -10.29 30.77 31.67
C ASP A 546 -9.54 29.48 32.01
N GLU A 547 -9.08 28.78 30.97
CA GLU A 547 -8.35 27.52 31.03
C GLU A 547 -7.10 27.55 30.12
N ILE A 548 -5.99 27.02 30.64
CA ILE A 548 -4.74 26.79 29.93
C ILE A 548 -4.38 25.30 30.03
N ALA A 549 -4.21 24.63 28.90
CA ALA A 549 -3.51 23.36 28.80
C ALA A 549 -2.09 23.57 28.25
N ALA A 550 -1.13 22.79 28.73
CA ALA A 550 0.26 22.85 28.26
C ALA A 550 0.81 21.46 27.89
N SER A 551 1.63 21.42 26.83
CA SER A 551 2.39 20.24 26.41
C SER A 551 3.75 20.65 25.87
N ALA A 552 4.77 19.80 26.01
CA ALA A 552 6.11 20.09 25.53
C ALA A 552 6.81 18.80 25.10
N SER A 553 7.73 18.89 24.14
CA SER A 553 8.35 17.70 23.55
C SER A 553 9.80 17.94 23.12
N LEU A 554 10.52 16.84 22.93
CA LEU A 554 11.84 16.78 22.33
C LEU A 554 11.81 15.74 21.21
N ASN A 555 12.13 16.14 19.98
CA ASN A 555 12.09 15.28 18.78
C ASN A 555 10.75 14.50 18.67
N GLY A 556 9.63 15.17 18.95
CA GLY A 556 8.28 14.57 18.93
C GLY A 556 7.91 13.71 20.14
N SER A 557 8.84 13.41 21.06
CA SER A 557 8.56 12.67 22.30
C SER A 557 8.12 13.60 23.43
N ASP A 558 7.03 13.26 24.13
CA ASP A 558 6.46 14.04 25.25
C ASP A 558 7.44 14.21 26.43
N VAL A 559 7.53 15.44 26.94
CA VAL A 559 8.34 15.81 28.12
C VAL A 559 7.43 16.38 29.22
N PRO A 560 7.34 15.73 30.41
CA PRO A 560 6.43 16.17 31.47
C PRO A 560 6.74 17.57 32.02
N ILE A 561 5.70 18.41 32.06
CA ILE A 561 5.66 19.76 32.62
C ILE A 561 5.14 19.71 34.08
N SER A 562 5.79 20.44 34.98
CA SER A 562 5.26 20.78 36.29
C SER A 562 4.49 22.10 36.22
N VAL A 563 3.16 22.04 36.09
CA VAL A 563 2.25 23.20 36.02
C VAL A 563 1.72 23.54 37.41
N GLN A 564 1.83 24.78 37.91
CA GLN A 564 1.41 25.18 39.26
C GLN A 564 0.86 26.60 39.39
N PRO A 565 0.04 26.92 40.40
CA PRO A 565 -0.35 28.30 40.71
C PRO A 565 0.74 28.96 41.57
N GLU A 566 1.04 30.24 41.33
CA GLU A 566 2.02 30.99 42.13
C GLU A 566 1.54 31.11 43.60
N THR A 567 0.23 31.20 43.81
CA THR A 567 -0.41 31.09 45.14
C THR A 567 -1.22 29.80 45.27
N ALA A 568 -0.82 28.94 46.20
CA ALA A 568 -1.49 27.65 46.40
C ALA A 568 -2.98 27.78 46.79
N GLY A 569 -3.85 27.12 46.04
CA GLY A 569 -5.28 26.94 46.35
C GLY A 569 -6.25 27.95 45.73
N THR A 570 -5.84 28.69 44.68
CA THR A 570 -6.70 29.67 43.97
C THR A 570 -7.21 29.20 42.60
N MET A 571 -6.51 28.24 41.98
CA MET A 571 -6.82 27.64 40.68
C MET A 571 -7.01 26.13 40.81
N THR A 572 -7.73 25.52 39.87
CA THR A 572 -7.84 24.06 39.74
C THR A 572 -6.79 23.56 38.76
N ILE A 573 -6.04 22.50 39.09
CA ILE A 573 -5.04 21.90 38.19
C ILE A 573 -5.27 20.40 38.08
N THR A 574 -5.35 19.93 36.84
CA THR A 574 -5.59 18.54 36.45
C THR A 574 -4.56 18.14 35.39
N GLY A 575 -3.59 17.31 35.75
CA GLY A 575 -2.51 16.93 34.83
C GLY A 575 -1.63 18.13 34.47
N GLN A 576 -1.59 18.48 33.18
CA GLN A 576 -0.88 19.65 32.65
C GLN A 576 -1.84 20.81 32.29
N THR A 577 -3.09 20.74 32.76
CA THR A 577 -4.14 21.75 32.52
C THR A 577 -4.46 22.50 33.81
N ALA A 578 -4.58 23.82 33.71
CA ALA A 578 -4.88 24.73 34.80
C ALA A 578 -6.10 25.61 34.44
N LYS A 579 -7.10 25.64 35.31
CA LYS A 579 -8.37 26.35 35.12
C LYS A 579 -8.69 27.26 36.29
N GLY A 580 -9.30 28.41 36.02
CA GLY A 580 -9.81 29.32 37.03
C GLY A 580 -10.85 28.69 37.97
N SER A 581 -11.22 29.38 39.05
CA SER A 581 -12.12 28.85 40.09
C SER A 581 -13.51 29.50 40.07
N TYR A 582 -14.42 28.99 39.22
CA TYR A 582 -15.78 29.53 39.03
C TYR A 582 -16.59 29.66 40.33
N ARG A 583 -17.27 30.79 40.52
CA ARG A 583 -18.21 31.06 41.62
C ARG A 583 -19.34 32.00 41.20
N PRO A 584 -20.60 31.54 41.14
CA PRO A 584 -21.74 32.39 40.78
C PRO A 584 -21.90 33.64 41.66
N GLY A 585 -21.99 34.82 41.04
CA GLY A 585 -22.47 36.04 41.67
C GLY A 585 -21.48 36.83 42.52
N ILE A 586 -20.17 36.67 42.28
CA ILE A 586 -19.11 37.52 42.87
C ILE A 586 -18.34 38.18 41.73
N ASN A 587 -18.28 39.52 41.72
CA ASN A 587 -17.55 40.30 40.72
C ASN A 587 -16.11 40.64 41.15
N ASP A 588 -15.33 39.59 41.39
CA ASP A 588 -13.92 39.65 41.81
C ASP A 588 -12.98 39.59 40.58
N ASN A 589 -13.01 40.62 39.72
CA ASN A 589 -11.92 40.86 38.76
C ASN A 589 -10.61 41.01 39.57
N LEU A 590 -9.68 40.06 39.39
CA LEU A 590 -8.35 40.15 39.99
C LEU A 590 -7.56 41.22 39.23
N SER A 591 -6.79 42.02 39.96
CA SER A 591 -5.76 42.79 39.28
C SER A 591 -4.67 41.82 38.83
N HIS A 592 -4.30 41.84 37.55
CA HIS A 592 -3.09 41.24 36.96
C HIS A 592 -1.74 41.40 37.72
N LEU A 593 -1.71 42.15 38.82
CA LEU A 593 -0.57 42.27 39.74
C LEU A 593 -0.69 41.31 40.94
N ASP A 594 -1.71 40.44 40.95
CA ASP A 594 -2.10 39.59 42.07
C ASP A 594 -1.78 38.12 41.73
N SER A 595 -0.83 37.55 42.47
CA SER A 595 -0.23 36.21 42.25
C SER A 595 -1.19 35.01 42.40
N ARG A 596 -2.50 35.25 42.33
CA ARG A 596 -3.59 34.31 42.58
C ARG A 596 -4.29 33.88 41.30
N GLY A 597 -4.23 34.69 40.24
CA GLY A 597 -4.49 34.28 38.85
C GLY A 597 -3.20 33.97 38.07
N HIS A 598 -2.07 33.76 38.75
CA HIS A 598 -0.79 33.47 38.12
C HIS A 598 -0.45 31.98 38.20
N MET A 599 0.04 31.43 37.10
CA MET A 599 0.59 30.07 37.03
C MET A 599 2.04 30.06 36.54
N VAL A 600 2.82 29.09 37.02
CA VAL A 600 4.24 28.90 36.69
C VAL A 600 4.43 27.47 36.20
N MET A 601 5.21 27.31 35.13
CA MET A 601 5.51 26.03 34.49
C MET A 601 7.02 25.80 34.37
N ALA A 602 7.45 24.57 34.64
CA ALA A 602 8.83 24.11 34.48
C ALA A 602 8.86 22.76 33.74
N THR A 603 9.83 22.54 32.85
CA THR A 603 10.04 21.23 32.21
C THR A 603 10.99 20.38 33.04
N SER A 604 10.71 19.08 33.13
CA SER A 604 11.55 18.13 33.87
C SER A 604 12.79 17.67 33.07
N ALA A 605 12.82 17.91 31.76
CA ALA A 605 13.93 17.63 30.85
C ALA A 605 14.03 18.72 29.76
N ALA A 606 14.96 18.54 28.81
CA ALA A 606 15.10 19.43 27.67
C ALA A 606 13.98 19.22 26.63
N VAL A 607 13.60 20.29 25.95
CA VAL A 607 12.53 20.36 24.95
C VAL A 607 12.98 21.18 23.74
N ASN A 608 12.45 20.87 22.55
CA ASN A 608 12.55 21.70 21.35
C ASN A 608 11.20 22.29 20.92
N SER A 609 10.08 21.88 21.54
CA SER A 609 8.77 22.52 21.40
C SER A 609 8.05 22.68 22.74
N LEU A 610 7.30 23.78 22.90
CA LEU A 610 6.30 24.02 23.95
C LEU A 610 5.02 24.53 23.28
N ARG A 611 3.89 23.84 23.51
CA ARG A 611 2.55 24.24 23.07
C ARG A 611 1.70 24.64 24.27
N LEU A 612 0.99 25.75 24.13
CA LEU A 612 0.00 26.26 25.06
C LEU A 612 -1.34 26.34 24.33
N ASP A 613 -2.39 25.79 24.93
CA ASP A 613 -3.76 25.84 24.42
C ASP A 613 -4.61 26.63 25.43
N TYR A 614 -5.13 27.78 25.01
CA TYR A 614 -5.96 28.66 25.82
C TYR A 614 -7.42 28.54 25.39
N SER A 615 -8.33 28.40 26.35
CA SER A 615 -9.78 28.32 26.12
C SER A 615 -10.52 29.23 27.11
N ASN A 616 -11.45 30.05 26.59
CA ASN A 616 -12.18 31.02 27.41
C ASN A 616 -13.35 30.40 28.19
N GLY A 617 -13.74 31.05 29.28
CA GLY A 617 -14.64 30.50 30.28
C GLY A 617 -16.08 30.18 29.83
N PRO A 618 -16.78 29.26 30.54
CA PRO A 618 -18.22 29.02 30.37
C PRO A 618 -19.09 30.23 30.76
N ASP A 619 -18.55 31.22 31.49
CA ASP A 619 -19.22 32.49 31.83
C ASP A 619 -19.52 33.36 30.58
N ASP A 620 -18.73 33.20 29.51
CA ASP A 620 -18.62 34.15 28.41
C ASP A 620 -19.74 34.04 27.37
N ALA A 621 -20.66 33.09 27.54
CA ALA A 621 -21.79 32.84 26.65
C ALA A 621 -22.85 33.97 26.61
N ASN A 622 -22.55 35.18 27.09
CA ASN A 622 -23.48 36.31 27.16
C ASN A 622 -22.77 37.68 27.14
N PRO A 623 -22.59 38.34 25.97
CA PRO A 623 -21.93 39.64 25.88
C PRO A 623 -22.76 40.74 26.56
N VAL A 624 -22.33 41.15 27.76
CA VAL A 624 -22.96 42.23 28.53
C VAL A 624 -22.79 43.55 27.75
N PRO A 625 -23.88 44.31 27.48
CA PRO A 625 -23.76 45.60 26.81
C PRO A 625 -23.11 46.67 27.72
N ASN A 626 -21.78 46.67 27.75
CA ASN A 626 -20.98 47.76 28.32
C ASN A 626 -21.45 49.12 27.74
N GLY A 627 -21.51 50.14 28.61
CA GLY A 627 -22.35 51.33 28.42
C GLY A 627 -22.01 52.26 27.25
N ASP A 628 -20.94 51.96 26.50
CA ASP A 628 -20.58 52.59 25.22
C ASP A 628 -21.35 52.01 24.01
N GLY A 629 -21.89 50.79 24.11
CA GLY A 629 -22.63 50.12 23.05
C GLY A 629 -21.79 49.37 22.02
N THR A 630 -20.55 49.00 22.33
CA THR A 630 -19.67 48.20 21.45
C THR A 630 -19.81 46.69 21.63
N GLY A 631 -20.21 46.21 22.82
CA GLY A 631 -20.57 44.80 23.07
C GLY A 631 -19.39 43.83 23.17
N ILE A 632 -18.16 44.34 23.30
CA ILE A 632 -16.96 43.58 23.64
C ILE A 632 -16.74 43.60 25.15
N SER A 633 -16.36 42.46 25.72
CA SER A 633 -15.77 42.38 27.06
C SER A 633 -14.32 42.85 26.97
N ASP A 634 -13.88 43.69 27.90
CA ASP A 634 -12.49 44.11 28.05
C ASP A 634 -11.67 43.26 29.04
N ASP A 635 -12.31 42.24 29.63
CA ASP A 635 -11.73 41.34 30.66
C ASP A 635 -11.22 39.98 30.11
N HIS A 636 -11.34 39.71 28.79
CA HIS A 636 -10.88 38.45 28.15
C HIS A 636 -9.41 38.46 27.74
N ALA A 637 -8.53 38.83 28.67
CA ALA A 637 -7.10 39.03 28.42
C ALA A 637 -6.22 38.24 29.38
N ILE A 638 -5.17 37.64 28.82
CA ILE A 638 -4.19 36.81 29.52
C ILE A 638 -2.79 37.18 29.02
N ALA A 639 -1.77 37.04 29.88
CA ALA A 639 -0.43 37.50 29.62
C ALA A 639 0.64 36.43 29.93
N ILE A 640 1.63 36.30 29.05
CA ILE A 640 2.89 35.58 29.35
C ILE A 640 3.90 36.61 29.86
N ASP A 641 4.65 36.26 30.92
CA ASP A 641 5.54 37.22 31.60
C ASP A 641 6.57 37.87 30.66
N GLN A 642 7.00 39.07 31.04
CA GLN A 642 8.06 39.83 30.37
C GLN A 642 9.39 39.05 30.25
N VAL A 643 9.66 38.11 31.17
CA VAL A 643 10.85 37.26 31.18
C VAL A 643 10.53 35.84 31.65
N PHE A 644 10.62 34.86 30.75
CA PHE A 644 10.77 33.45 31.16
C PHE A 644 12.23 33.01 31.08
N ARG A 645 12.66 32.21 32.05
CA ARG A 645 14.01 31.65 32.14
C ARG A 645 14.06 30.27 31.55
N PHE A 646 15.03 30.09 30.67
CA PHE A 646 15.41 28.79 30.16
C PHE A 646 16.91 28.58 30.34
N CYS A 647 17.39 27.37 30.09
CA CYS A 647 18.81 27.09 29.98
C CYS A 647 19.09 26.12 28.84
N THR A 648 20.17 26.33 28.11
CA THR A 648 20.55 25.48 26.97
C THR A 648 21.07 24.12 27.47
N ALA A 649 20.82 23.07 26.67
CA ALA A 649 21.50 21.80 26.84
C ALA A 649 23.04 21.95 26.65
N PRO A 650 23.86 21.07 27.27
CA PRO A 650 25.28 20.96 26.93
C PRO A 650 25.47 20.33 25.53
N THR A 651 26.60 20.63 24.88
CA THR A 651 27.03 19.95 23.65
C THR A 651 28.04 18.85 23.94
N GLN A 652 28.08 17.84 23.08
CA GLN A 652 28.82 16.60 23.26
C GLN A 652 29.81 16.32 22.11
N THR A 653 30.52 15.20 22.24
CA THR A 653 31.46 14.63 21.28
C THR A 653 30.99 13.25 20.81
N ILE A 654 31.11 12.98 19.52
CA ILE A 654 31.03 11.63 18.94
C ILE A 654 32.45 11.20 18.54
N SER A 655 32.88 9.96 18.82
CA SER A 655 34.21 9.48 18.40
C SER A 655 34.32 7.96 18.23
N GLY A 656 35.19 7.56 17.30
CA GLY A 656 35.34 6.16 16.88
C GLY A 656 36.65 5.85 16.14
N GLN A 657 36.75 4.64 15.60
CA GLN A 657 37.90 4.13 14.84
C GLN A 657 37.51 3.26 13.63
N VAL A 658 38.38 3.20 12.63
CA VAL A 658 38.35 2.23 11.51
C VAL A 658 39.59 1.35 11.60
N ARG A 659 39.49 0.02 11.42
CA ARG A 659 40.63 -0.91 11.58
C ARG A 659 40.65 -2.04 10.55
N GLU A 660 41.82 -2.62 10.33
CA GLU A 660 42.06 -3.75 9.43
C GLU A 660 41.77 -5.07 10.16
N ASP A 661 40.71 -5.79 9.77
CA ASP A 661 40.45 -7.18 10.19
C ASP A 661 41.39 -8.13 9.42
N ILE A 662 42.43 -8.55 10.13
CA ILE A 662 43.60 -9.26 9.56
C ILE A 662 43.34 -10.77 9.40
N ASP A 663 42.41 -11.36 10.14
CA ASP A 663 42.00 -12.77 9.98
C ASP A 663 40.52 -13.00 9.62
N ASN A 664 39.77 -11.92 9.36
CA ASN A 664 38.40 -11.89 8.82
C ASN A 664 37.42 -12.66 9.70
N ASP A 665 37.32 -12.20 10.95
CA ASP A 665 36.64 -12.84 12.08
C ASP A 665 35.57 -11.93 12.71
N GLY A 666 35.69 -10.60 12.55
CA GLY A 666 34.71 -9.60 13.00
C GLY A 666 34.68 -9.32 14.50
N ASP A 667 35.56 -9.88 15.34
CA ASP A 667 35.58 -9.57 16.77
C ASP A 667 36.13 -8.16 17.04
N LEU A 668 35.19 -7.23 17.26
CA LEU A 668 35.46 -5.85 17.64
C LEU A 668 36.41 -5.70 18.87
N ASN A 669 36.62 -6.74 19.67
CA ASN A 669 37.53 -6.73 20.82
C ASN A 669 39.01 -6.96 20.48
N ASP A 670 39.35 -7.35 19.24
CA ASP A 670 40.72 -7.79 18.93
C ASP A 670 41.71 -6.65 18.63
N ALA A 671 42.97 -7.01 18.37
CA ALA A 671 44.13 -6.12 18.53
C ALA A 671 44.52 -5.33 17.26
N ASP A 672 43.52 -4.89 16.50
CA ASP A 672 43.64 -4.57 15.08
C ASP A 672 44.35 -3.25 14.74
N SER A 673 44.84 -3.16 13.51
CA SER A 673 45.60 -2.01 13.03
C SER A 673 44.65 -0.95 12.46
N GLY A 674 44.61 0.23 13.09
CA GLY A 674 43.73 1.31 12.62
C GLY A 674 44.14 1.86 11.24
N ILE A 675 43.18 1.92 10.30
CA ILE A 675 43.40 2.30 8.89
C ILE A 675 43.52 3.83 8.77
N ASP A 676 44.52 4.29 8.02
CA ASP A 676 44.79 5.73 7.78
C ASP A 676 44.04 6.21 6.53
N THR A 677 43.67 7.50 6.50
CA THR A 677 43.06 8.18 5.34
C THR A 677 41.66 7.73 4.86
N VAL A 678 40.93 6.93 5.64
CA VAL A 678 39.52 6.59 5.33
C VAL A 678 38.61 7.79 5.62
N THR A 679 37.50 7.93 4.89
CA THR A 679 36.59 9.09 5.00
C THR A 679 35.35 8.72 5.80
N VAL A 680 35.05 9.48 6.85
CA VAL A 680 33.93 9.23 7.77
C VAL A 680 33.07 10.49 7.90
N GLN A 681 31.78 10.37 7.64
CA GLN A 681 30.79 11.45 7.64
C GLN A 681 29.82 11.34 8.82
N LEU A 682 29.21 12.46 9.21
CA LEU A 682 28.14 12.50 10.22
C LEU A 682 26.92 13.23 9.65
N PHE A 683 25.75 12.61 9.67
CA PHE A 683 24.47 13.21 9.29
C PHE A 683 23.54 13.29 10.51
N THR A 684 22.61 14.25 10.51
CA THR A 684 21.44 14.22 11.41
C THR A 684 20.50 13.10 11.01
N ASP A 685 19.88 12.43 11.98
CA ASP A 685 18.76 11.52 11.79
C ASP A 685 17.50 12.17 12.44
N PRO A 686 16.62 12.84 11.67
CA PRO A 686 15.47 13.55 12.20
C PRO A 686 14.31 12.63 12.62
N ASN A 687 14.31 11.36 12.20
CA ASN A 687 13.17 10.45 12.35
C ASN A 687 13.47 9.23 13.27
N GLY A 688 14.74 8.84 13.39
CA GLY A 688 15.25 7.79 14.25
C GLY A 688 15.35 6.39 13.61
N ASP A 689 15.37 6.28 12.27
CA ASP A 689 15.39 5.00 11.55
C ASP A 689 16.81 4.49 11.18
N GLY A 690 17.83 5.34 11.22
CA GLY A 690 19.19 4.99 10.80
C GLY A 690 19.43 5.05 9.28
N ASP A 691 18.68 5.83 8.51
CA ASP A 691 18.99 6.17 7.11
C ASP A 691 19.45 7.65 7.00
N PRO A 692 20.63 7.96 6.40
CA PRO A 692 21.02 9.36 6.16
C PRO A 692 20.16 10.11 5.13
N SER A 693 19.17 9.47 4.50
CA SER A 693 18.44 9.99 3.32
C SER A 693 17.52 11.20 3.56
N ASP A 694 16.91 11.35 4.73
CA ASP A 694 16.20 12.59 5.13
C ASP A 694 17.10 13.55 5.94
N GLY A 695 18.32 13.10 6.24
CA GLY A 695 19.30 13.78 7.05
C GLY A 695 20.04 14.93 6.37
N THR A 696 20.81 15.66 7.17
CA THR A 696 21.69 16.75 6.73
C THR A 696 23.11 16.51 7.21
N LEU A 697 24.09 16.71 6.33
CA LEU A 697 25.51 16.51 6.65
C LEU A 697 25.97 17.55 7.68
N VAL A 698 26.37 17.06 8.86
CA VAL A 698 26.85 17.84 10.01
C VAL A 698 28.34 18.16 9.87
N ASP A 699 29.15 17.15 9.59
CA ASP A 699 30.61 17.25 9.50
C ASP A 699 31.21 16.08 8.68
N THR A 700 32.50 16.17 8.33
CA THR A 700 33.24 15.08 7.67
C THR A 700 34.68 15.06 8.14
N GLN A 701 35.10 13.89 8.60
CA GLN A 701 36.44 13.63 9.13
C GLN A 701 37.17 12.64 8.22
N ILE A 702 38.49 12.58 8.40
CA ILE A 702 39.36 11.59 7.76
C ILE A 702 40.15 10.91 8.88
N THR A 703 40.25 9.59 8.86
CA THR A 703 40.98 8.84 9.88
C THR A 703 42.46 9.21 9.88
N ASN A 704 43.07 9.17 11.07
CA ASN A 704 44.53 9.22 11.19
C ASN A 704 45.13 7.80 11.14
N GLY A 705 46.46 7.70 11.05
CA GLY A 705 47.24 6.44 11.10
C GLY A 705 47.23 5.70 12.45
N SER A 706 46.07 5.66 13.10
CA SER A 706 45.65 4.77 14.17
C SER A 706 44.11 4.60 14.15
N GLY A 707 43.45 4.81 13.00
CA GLY A 707 42.02 4.62 12.75
C GLY A 707 41.07 5.73 13.22
N ASN A 708 41.50 6.64 14.11
CA ASN A 708 40.54 7.45 14.89
C ASN A 708 39.88 8.59 14.10
N PHE A 709 38.57 8.78 14.31
CA PHE A 709 37.79 9.95 13.91
C PHE A 709 37.06 10.57 15.13
N SER A 710 36.69 11.86 15.06
CA SER A 710 35.86 12.49 16.10
C SER A 710 35.15 13.76 15.61
N PHE A 711 33.86 13.85 15.92
CA PHE A 711 33.00 15.01 15.70
C PHE A 711 32.76 15.72 17.04
N THR A 712 32.88 17.05 17.10
CA THR A 712 32.85 17.80 18.37
C THR A 712 31.87 18.97 18.33
N ASN A 713 31.29 19.32 19.49
CA ASN A 713 30.23 20.32 19.63
C ASN A 713 28.90 19.89 19.00
N VAL A 714 28.61 18.58 19.02
CA VAL A 714 27.34 18.00 18.58
C VAL A 714 26.26 18.39 19.61
N ASP A 715 25.08 18.82 19.16
CA ASP A 715 23.94 19.08 20.05
C ASP A 715 23.31 17.75 20.53
N ALA A 716 22.31 17.82 21.42
CA ALA A 716 21.49 16.65 21.75
C ALA A 716 20.48 16.38 20.62
N GLY A 717 20.39 15.12 20.19
CA GLY A 717 19.60 14.68 19.05
C GLY A 717 20.12 13.36 18.49
N ASP A 718 19.53 12.90 17.39
CA ASP A 718 19.81 11.62 16.77
C ASP A 718 20.58 11.81 15.46
N TYR A 719 21.51 10.90 15.17
CA TYR A 719 22.55 11.05 14.14
C TYR A 719 22.95 9.71 13.54
N ILE A 720 23.60 9.73 12.38
CA ILE A 720 24.22 8.57 11.75
C ILE A 720 25.64 8.87 11.27
N ILE A 721 26.57 7.97 11.59
CA ILE A 721 27.95 7.95 11.09
C ILE A 721 27.97 7.08 9.83
N VAL A 722 28.68 7.51 8.78
CA VAL A 722 28.82 6.78 7.51
C VAL A 722 30.28 6.73 7.07
N GLU A 723 30.78 5.57 6.68
CA GLU A 723 32.14 5.29 6.19
C GLU A 723 32.21 5.37 4.64
N THR A 724 33.41 5.31 4.07
CA THR A 724 33.61 5.04 2.64
C THR A 724 34.90 4.23 2.44
N ASN A 725 34.74 2.94 2.13
CA ASN A 725 35.81 1.94 2.12
C ASN A 725 36.97 2.28 1.17
N SER A 726 38.19 1.89 1.58
CA SER A 726 39.42 2.21 0.84
C SER A 726 39.71 1.20 -0.26
N ALA A 727 40.13 1.65 -1.44
CA ALA A 727 40.31 0.77 -2.60
C ALA A 727 41.25 -0.44 -2.32
N GLY A 728 40.69 -1.64 -2.38
CA GLY A 728 41.36 -2.90 -2.03
C GLY A 728 41.07 -3.42 -0.62
N PHE A 729 40.15 -2.77 0.11
CA PHE A 729 39.61 -3.18 1.40
C PHE A 729 38.07 -3.24 1.34
N ASP A 730 37.48 -4.30 1.89
CA ASP A 730 36.03 -4.51 2.04
C ASP A 730 35.64 -4.61 3.54
N SER A 731 34.52 -4.00 3.93
CA SER A 731 33.99 -3.98 5.32
C SER A 731 33.51 -5.36 5.83
N THR A 732 33.62 -5.58 7.14
CA THR A 732 33.49 -6.90 7.82
C THR A 732 32.71 -6.89 9.14
N ALA A 733 32.81 -5.85 9.99
CA ALA A 733 31.92 -5.68 11.16
C ALA A 733 31.81 -4.22 11.66
N ASP A 734 30.56 -3.74 11.78
CA ASP A 734 30.21 -2.44 12.38
C ASP A 734 29.78 -2.57 13.86
N SER A 735 30.10 -1.55 14.67
CA SER A 735 29.91 -1.62 16.13
C SER A 735 28.47 -1.53 16.64
N ALA A 736 27.56 -0.98 15.84
CA ALA A 736 26.12 -0.96 16.03
C ALA A 736 25.46 -0.56 14.70
N GLY A 737 24.41 -1.27 14.29
CA GLY A 737 23.88 -1.22 12.93
C GLY A 737 23.73 -2.63 12.37
N ASP A 738 23.50 -2.75 11.07
CA ASP A 738 23.93 -3.92 10.30
C ASP A 738 25.40 -3.71 9.88
N ASN A 739 25.95 -4.55 8.99
CA ASN A 739 27.27 -4.31 8.39
C ASN A 739 27.09 -3.65 7.01
N ASP A 740 26.89 -2.34 6.99
CA ASP A 740 26.57 -1.58 5.78
C ASP A 740 27.30 -0.22 5.68
N ASP A 741 28.44 -0.12 6.38
CA ASP A 741 29.29 1.08 6.48
C ASP A 741 28.61 2.21 7.29
N ARG A 742 27.73 1.87 8.24
CA ARG A 742 26.90 2.84 8.99
C ARG A 742 26.72 2.52 10.46
N ILE A 743 26.67 3.58 11.29
CA ILE A 743 26.43 3.47 12.74
C ILE A 743 25.43 4.54 13.21
N PRO A 744 24.20 4.19 13.64
CA PRO A 744 23.24 5.13 14.22
C PRO A 744 23.58 5.48 15.68
N VAL A 745 23.40 6.75 16.06
CA VAL A 745 23.87 7.33 17.33
C VAL A 745 22.92 8.39 17.91
N SER A 746 22.18 8.03 18.97
CA SER A 746 21.45 8.99 19.82
C SER A 746 22.40 9.71 20.80
N VAL A 747 22.41 11.04 20.76
CA VAL A 747 23.19 11.92 21.66
C VAL A 747 22.28 12.61 22.65
N THR A 748 22.56 12.48 23.95
CA THR A 748 21.79 13.13 25.03
C THR A 748 22.61 14.17 25.79
N ASN A 749 23.11 13.87 26.99
CA ASN A 749 23.90 14.80 27.83
C ASN A 749 25.26 14.24 28.26
N THR A 750 25.77 13.27 27.50
CA THR A 750 27.08 12.64 27.65
C THR A 750 27.69 12.35 26.28
N ASP A 751 29.02 12.34 26.20
CA ASP A 751 29.76 12.00 24.98
C ASP A 751 29.50 10.55 24.54
N SER A 752 29.43 10.33 23.23
CA SER A 752 29.12 9.04 22.60
C SER A 752 30.39 8.49 21.93
N THR A 753 31.02 7.50 22.55
CA THR A 753 32.39 7.08 22.20
C THR A 753 32.51 5.57 22.07
N GLY A 754 33.24 5.11 21.06
CA GLY A 754 33.51 3.67 20.84
C GLY A 754 32.83 3.10 19.60
N HIS A 755 32.45 3.95 18.66
CA HIS A 755 31.95 3.56 17.34
C HIS A 755 33.11 3.00 16.51
N ILE A 756 32.96 1.81 15.91
CA ILE A 756 34.05 1.11 15.22
C ILE A 756 33.54 0.44 13.94
N PHE A 757 34.38 0.50 12.90
CA PHE A 757 34.29 -0.21 11.61
C PHE A 757 35.52 -1.14 11.44
N LEU A 758 35.43 -2.19 10.61
CA LEU A 758 36.48 -3.20 10.36
C LEU A 758 36.57 -3.61 8.86
N ASP A 759 37.76 -3.65 8.23
CA ASP A 759 37.93 -3.99 6.79
C ASP A 759 39.03 -5.07 6.47
N THR A 760 38.94 -5.81 5.35
CA THR A 760 39.94 -6.82 4.91
C THR A 760 40.32 -6.78 3.40
N ALA A 761 41.39 -7.47 2.94
CA ALA A 761 42.03 -7.26 1.61
C ALA A 761 42.30 -8.50 0.69
N MET A 762 42.49 -8.30 -0.64
CA MET A 762 42.32 -9.34 -1.70
C MET A 762 43.55 -9.84 -2.55
N PRO A 763 43.48 -10.98 -3.30
CA PRO A 763 44.56 -11.63 -4.11
C PRO A 763 44.45 -11.55 -5.67
N ILE A 764 45.24 -12.34 -6.45
CA ILE A 764 45.27 -12.45 -7.95
C ILE A 764 45.63 -13.89 -8.45
N VAL A 765 44.94 -14.45 -9.48
CA VAL A 765 45.15 -15.81 -10.07
C VAL A 765 45.30 -15.79 -11.63
N SER A 766 45.37 -16.94 -12.32
CA SER A 766 45.45 -17.08 -13.80
C SER A 766 44.52 -18.19 -14.34
N ASP A 767 43.57 -17.84 -15.21
CA ASP A 767 42.39 -18.68 -15.52
C ASP A 767 42.10 -18.79 -17.04
N PRO A 768 41.60 -19.93 -17.57
CA PRO A 768 40.70 -19.96 -18.73
C PRO A 768 39.40 -19.18 -18.49
N ASP A 769 38.80 -18.64 -19.54
CA ASP A 769 37.54 -17.89 -19.47
C ASP A 769 36.78 -18.00 -20.80
N VAL A 770 35.45 -18.02 -20.70
CA VAL A 770 34.49 -18.18 -21.80
C VAL A 770 33.25 -17.34 -21.51
N LEU A 771 32.96 -16.39 -22.40
CA LEU A 771 31.78 -15.52 -22.34
C LEU A 771 30.63 -16.11 -23.15
N LEU A 772 29.41 -16.02 -22.62
CA LEU A 772 28.16 -16.30 -23.32
C LEU A 772 27.33 -15.01 -23.44
N VAL A 773 26.90 -14.68 -24.65
CA VAL A 773 26.03 -13.52 -24.93
C VAL A 773 24.75 -14.01 -25.60
N LYS A 774 23.60 -13.80 -24.94
CA LYS A 774 22.28 -14.26 -25.37
C LYS A 774 21.51 -13.09 -25.99
N ARG A 775 20.78 -13.37 -27.07
CA ARG A 775 20.00 -12.40 -27.85
C ARG A 775 18.72 -13.01 -28.42
N ILE A 776 17.70 -12.19 -28.63
CA ILE A 776 16.49 -12.55 -29.38
C ILE A 776 16.62 -11.99 -30.79
N THR A 777 16.63 -12.86 -31.80
CA THR A 777 16.96 -12.48 -33.19
C THR A 777 15.79 -12.44 -34.16
N ALA A 778 14.66 -13.07 -33.82
CA ALA A 778 13.43 -13.01 -34.59
C ALA A 778 12.20 -13.32 -33.71
N LEU A 779 11.07 -12.69 -34.04
CA LEU A 779 9.74 -13.07 -33.59
C LEU A 779 8.89 -13.45 -34.81
N ASN A 780 8.18 -14.57 -34.76
CA ASN A 780 7.33 -15.07 -35.84
C ASN A 780 7.99 -15.19 -37.23
N ASN A 781 9.32 -15.39 -37.27
CA ASN A 781 10.18 -15.37 -38.47
C ASN A 781 10.42 -13.97 -39.10
N ASP A 782 9.97 -12.89 -38.46
CA ASP A 782 10.36 -11.52 -38.80
C ASP A 782 11.39 -11.00 -37.78
N THR A 783 12.15 -9.98 -38.16
CA THR A 783 13.07 -9.26 -37.24
C THR A 783 12.44 -7.97 -36.73
N ASN A 784 11.31 -7.54 -37.28
CA ASN A 784 10.52 -6.41 -36.81
C ASN A 784 9.49 -6.93 -35.78
N THR A 785 9.53 -6.39 -34.57
CA THR A 785 8.64 -6.77 -33.46
C THR A 785 7.32 -6.01 -33.55
N THR A 786 6.30 -6.44 -32.79
CA THR A 786 4.97 -5.78 -32.81
C THR A 786 5.07 -4.31 -32.36
N ASN A 787 6.00 -4.01 -31.44
CA ASN A 787 6.27 -2.65 -30.94
C ASN A 787 7.21 -1.84 -31.85
N GLY A 788 7.53 -2.35 -33.04
CA GLY A 788 8.31 -1.63 -34.06
C GLY A 788 9.83 -1.65 -33.86
N HIS A 789 10.34 -2.39 -32.88
CA HIS A 789 11.77 -2.64 -32.74
C HIS A 789 12.25 -3.51 -33.90
N ASN A 790 13.52 -3.39 -34.30
CA ASN A 790 14.09 -4.23 -35.35
C ASN A 790 15.34 -4.95 -34.86
N LEU A 791 15.16 -6.21 -34.47
CA LEU A 791 16.18 -7.11 -33.93
C LEU A 791 17.38 -7.30 -34.89
N ALA A 792 17.21 -7.03 -36.19
CA ALA A 792 18.31 -7.09 -37.16
C ALA A 792 19.25 -5.88 -37.12
N ILE A 793 18.87 -4.75 -36.51
CA ILE A 793 19.73 -3.57 -36.39
C ILE A 793 20.43 -3.44 -35.03
N TYR A 794 19.91 -4.06 -33.97
CA TYR A 794 20.63 -4.17 -32.71
C TYR A 794 21.92 -4.96 -32.94
N ILE A 795 23.01 -4.23 -32.81
CA ILE A 795 24.40 -4.68 -32.77
C ILE A 795 24.97 -3.77 -31.70
N ASP A 796 25.11 -4.33 -30.50
CA ASP A 796 25.76 -3.75 -29.32
C ASP A 796 26.90 -2.79 -29.74
N GLN A 797 26.82 -1.57 -29.24
CA GLN A 797 27.71 -0.45 -29.53
C GLN A 797 27.58 0.56 -28.39
N ASP A 798 28.70 1.21 -28.05
CA ASP A 798 28.82 2.31 -27.08
C ASP A 798 28.03 3.57 -27.53
N ASP A 799 26.70 3.47 -27.56
CA ASP A 799 25.76 4.50 -28.02
C ASP A 799 24.52 4.55 -27.10
N ILE A 800 24.54 5.52 -26.18
CA ILE A 800 23.51 5.87 -25.16
C ILE A 800 22.07 6.04 -25.74
N VAL A 801 21.91 6.00 -27.06
CA VAL A 801 20.64 6.08 -27.79
C VAL A 801 19.81 4.78 -27.74
N TYR A 802 20.40 3.61 -27.44
CA TYR A 802 19.72 2.30 -27.57
C TYR A 802 19.75 1.42 -26.30
N PRO A 803 18.88 1.64 -25.29
CA PRO A 803 18.87 0.88 -24.03
C PRO A 803 18.38 -0.58 -24.13
N TYR A 804 18.51 -1.23 -25.28
CA TYR A 804 18.02 -2.59 -25.58
C TYR A 804 19.11 -3.53 -26.13
N ASP A 805 20.37 -3.08 -26.20
CA ASP A 805 21.50 -3.86 -26.71
C ASP A 805 22.68 -4.03 -25.74
N ASP A 806 22.63 -3.43 -24.55
CA ASP A 806 23.62 -3.52 -23.46
C ASP A 806 23.88 -4.97 -22.97
N ASN A 807 25.12 -5.23 -22.53
CA ASN A 807 25.62 -6.51 -22.01
C ASN A 807 26.01 -6.41 -20.53
N THR A 808 25.03 -6.18 -19.66
CA THR A 808 25.12 -6.50 -18.23
C THR A 808 25.13 -8.03 -18.01
N ILE A 809 26.17 -8.70 -18.52
CA ILE A 809 26.52 -10.06 -18.08
C ILE A 809 26.94 -9.93 -16.60
N PRO A 810 26.30 -10.66 -15.67
CA PRO A 810 26.74 -10.64 -14.27
C PRO A 810 28.23 -11.03 -14.22
N PRO A 811 29.05 -10.36 -13.39
CA PRO A 811 30.45 -10.71 -13.29
C PRO A 811 30.55 -12.17 -12.85
N VAL A 812 31.28 -12.98 -13.63
CA VAL A 812 31.82 -14.23 -13.10
C VAL A 812 32.73 -13.81 -11.96
N SER A 813 32.39 -14.17 -10.74
CA SER A 813 33.22 -13.94 -9.58
C SER A 813 34.43 -14.86 -9.65
N ASP A 814 35.49 -14.41 -10.35
CA ASP A 814 36.85 -14.83 -10.03
C ASP A 814 37.02 -14.57 -8.52
N PRO A 815 37.14 -15.60 -7.67
CA PRO A 815 37.15 -15.40 -6.22
C PRO A 815 38.42 -14.69 -5.72
N ASN A 816 39.32 -14.30 -6.64
CA ASN A 816 40.62 -13.71 -6.36
C ASN A 816 41.02 -12.66 -7.43
N ASN A 817 40.14 -11.80 -7.95
CA ASN A 817 40.58 -10.72 -8.87
C ASN A 817 39.69 -9.45 -8.91
N PRO A 818 39.91 -8.46 -8.04
CA PRO A 818 39.21 -7.17 -8.07
C PRO A 818 39.73 -6.19 -9.13
N ALA A 819 40.41 -6.64 -10.19
CA ALA A 819 40.85 -5.76 -11.29
C ALA A 819 39.72 -5.39 -12.27
N TYR A 820 38.48 -5.82 -12.00
CA TYR A 820 37.29 -5.41 -12.74
C TYR A 820 36.81 -4.02 -12.27
N ASP A 821 37.29 -2.98 -12.94
CA ASP A 821 36.84 -1.59 -12.75
C ASP A 821 35.82 -1.23 -13.85
N GLU A 822 34.54 -1.13 -13.46
CA GLU A 822 33.43 -0.71 -14.33
C GLU A 822 33.60 0.70 -14.93
N ASN A 823 34.51 1.52 -14.38
CA ASN A 823 34.82 2.87 -14.87
C ASN A 823 36.02 2.90 -15.85
N ASN A 824 36.55 1.75 -16.26
CA ASN A 824 37.70 1.62 -17.16
C ASN A 824 37.33 0.99 -18.53
N PRO A 825 36.72 1.74 -19.46
CA PRO A 825 36.21 1.25 -20.76
C PRO A 825 37.31 0.90 -21.78
N ALA A 826 38.55 0.66 -21.33
CA ALA A 826 39.68 0.33 -22.20
C ALA A 826 39.93 -1.17 -22.39
N PHE A 827 39.34 -2.05 -21.55
CA PHE A 827 39.75 -3.46 -21.45
C PHE A 827 38.66 -4.47 -21.04
N ASP A 828 37.36 -4.16 -21.15
CA ASP A 828 36.29 -5.14 -20.91
C ASP A 828 36.09 -6.10 -22.10
N PRO A 829 36.36 -7.41 -22.01
CA PRO A 829 36.18 -8.34 -23.14
C PRO A 829 34.71 -8.60 -23.53
N ARG A 830 33.74 -8.13 -22.74
CA ARG A 830 32.29 -8.30 -22.97
C ARG A 830 31.74 -7.25 -23.96
N GLU A 831 32.44 -6.12 -24.11
CA GLU A 831 32.27 -5.14 -25.19
C GLU A 831 32.31 -5.81 -26.57
N THR A 832 31.25 -5.69 -27.35
CA THR A 832 31.21 -6.41 -28.64
C THR A 832 32.15 -5.83 -29.69
N ASN A 833 32.62 -4.59 -29.50
CA ASN A 833 33.68 -4.02 -30.32
C ASN A 833 35.00 -4.83 -30.24
N GLN A 834 35.22 -5.57 -29.15
CA GLN A 834 36.38 -6.45 -28.94
C GLN A 834 36.21 -7.86 -29.53
N TRP A 835 34.99 -8.26 -29.92
CA TRP A 835 34.76 -9.60 -30.48
C TRP A 835 35.45 -9.76 -31.86
N PRO A 836 36.05 -10.94 -32.16
CA PRO A 836 36.81 -11.12 -33.41
C PRO A 836 35.98 -10.89 -34.67
N THR A 837 36.49 -10.08 -35.61
CA THR A 837 35.85 -9.90 -36.92
C THR A 837 35.78 -11.24 -37.67
N PRO A 838 34.63 -11.64 -38.25
CA PRO A 838 33.45 -10.82 -38.55
C PRO A 838 32.33 -10.85 -37.48
N LEU A 839 32.51 -11.50 -36.32
CA LEU A 839 31.41 -11.64 -35.36
C LEU A 839 30.93 -10.30 -34.79
N ASN A 840 31.80 -9.33 -34.53
CA ASN A 840 31.38 -7.97 -34.15
C ASN A 840 30.51 -7.22 -35.20
N THR A 841 30.24 -7.81 -36.38
CA THR A 841 29.21 -7.32 -37.34
C THR A 841 28.02 -8.27 -37.52
N SER A 842 28.01 -9.34 -36.73
CA SER A 842 27.12 -10.52 -36.82
C SER A 842 26.47 -10.91 -35.49
N LEU A 843 26.96 -10.41 -34.35
CA LEU A 843 26.21 -10.31 -33.10
C LEU A 843 24.98 -9.44 -33.37
N ARG A 844 23.78 -10.01 -33.24
CA ARG A 844 22.51 -9.37 -33.58
C ARG A 844 21.41 -9.80 -32.63
N GLY A 845 20.34 -9.02 -32.61
CA GLY A 845 19.21 -9.18 -31.70
C GLY A 845 19.32 -8.24 -30.50
N GLY A 846 18.20 -8.03 -29.81
CA GLY A 846 18.17 -7.31 -28.54
C GLY A 846 18.34 -8.24 -27.35
N ILE A 847 18.64 -7.68 -26.17
CA ILE A 847 18.36 -8.36 -24.90
C ILE A 847 16.85 -8.38 -24.61
N ASP A 848 16.13 -7.39 -25.13
CA ASP A 848 14.68 -7.36 -25.18
C ASP A 848 14.18 -7.67 -26.60
N GLY A 849 13.20 -8.57 -26.70
CA GLY A 849 12.52 -8.89 -27.96
C GLY A 849 11.22 -8.11 -28.17
N GLY A 850 10.78 -7.31 -27.20
CA GLY A 850 9.46 -6.68 -27.15
C GLY A 850 8.33 -7.69 -27.04
N ASP A 851 7.11 -7.20 -27.25
CA ASP A 851 5.91 -7.93 -26.89
C ASP A 851 5.61 -9.15 -27.77
N VAL A 852 5.18 -10.22 -27.10
CA VAL A 852 4.67 -11.46 -27.70
C VAL A 852 3.26 -11.79 -27.20
N MET A 853 2.42 -12.34 -28.06
CA MET A 853 1.11 -12.90 -27.69
C MET A 853 1.15 -14.44 -27.60
N PRO A 854 0.21 -15.07 -26.88
CA PRO A 854 0.08 -16.54 -26.88
C PRO A 854 0.06 -17.13 -28.29
N ASN A 855 0.85 -18.19 -28.52
CA ASN A 855 1.19 -18.84 -29.82
C ASN A 855 2.33 -18.21 -30.65
N ASP A 856 2.94 -17.09 -30.27
CA ASP A 856 4.08 -16.51 -31.00
C ASP A 856 5.36 -17.35 -30.94
N GLU A 857 6.19 -17.28 -31.98
CA GLU A 857 7.43 -18.05 -32.14
C GLU A 857 8.68 -17.17 -31.94
N ILE A 858 9.47 -17.45 -30.90
CA ILE A 858 10.67 -16.71 -30.50
C ILE A 858 11.92 -17.45 -30.99
N GLU A 859 12.88 -16.75 -31.60
CA GLU A 859 14.22 -17.28 -31.93
C GLU A 859 15.29 -16.72 -30.99
N TYR A 860 15.79 -17.60 -30.10
CA TYR A 860 16.94 -17.32 -29.24
C TYR A 860 18.24 -17.64 -29.98
N THR A 861 19.22 -16.76 -29.86
CA THR A 861 20.60 -16.95 -30.32
C THR A 861 21.56 -16.74 -29.16
N ILE A 862 22.50 -17.66 -28.99
CA ILE A 862 23.55 -17.57 -27.96
C ILE A 862 24.90 -17.60 -28.66
N TYR A 863 25.62 -16.50 -28.52
CA TYR A 863 26.98 -16.30 -28.98
C TYR A 863 27.96 -16.74 -27.90
N PHE A 864 29.11 -17.29 -28.30
CA PHE A 864 30.16 -17.72 -27.37
C PHE A 864 31.54 -17.25 -27.83
N LEU A 865 32.43 -16.96 -26.88
CA LEU A 865 33.81 -16.50 -27.08
C LEU A 865 34.70 -17.02 -25.94
N SER A 866 35.82 -17.68 -26.23
CA SER A 866 36.85 -17.92 -25.20
C SER A 866 37.81 -16.72 -25.08
N SER A 867 37.63 -15.95 -24.01
CA SER A 867 38.32 -14.70 -23.66
C SER A 867 39.58 -14.91 -22.82
N GLY A 868 39.69 -16.05 -22.14
CA GLY A 868 40.77 -16.33 -21.19
C GLY A 868 42.16 -16.45 -21.82
N ASN A 869 43.17 -16.59 -20.95
CA ASN A 869 44.56 -16.70 -21.39
C ASN A 869 45.02 -18.15 -21.68
N THR A 870 44.11 -19.13 -21.57
CA THR A 870 44.30 -20.53 -21.94
C THR A 870 43.05 -21.12 -22.59
N THR A 871 43.22 -22.28 -23.26
CA THR A 871 42.13 -23.05 -23.90
C THR A 871 41.17 -23.62 -22.86
N ALA A 872 39.86 -23.43 -23.05
CA ALA A 872 38.83 -24.12 -22.28
C ALA A 872 38.56 -25.50 -22.89
N GLU A 873 38.77 -26.59 -22.13
CA GLU A 873 38.62 -27.96 -22.64
C GLU A 873 37.18 -28.47 -22.47
N SER A 874 36.74 -29.33 -23.41
CA SER A 874 35.45 -30.06 -23.33
C SER A 874 34.19 -29.22 -23.13
N VAL A 875 34.12 -28.00 -23.70
CA VAL A 875 33.01 -27.05 -23.46
C VAL A 875 31.64 -27.62 -23.87
N LEU A 876 30.71 -27.56 -22.93
CA LEU A 876 29.28 -27.88 -23.07
C LEU A 876 28.45 -26.61 -22.87
N PHE A 877 27.37 -26.47 -23.63
CA PHE A 877 26.38 -25.40 -23.52
C PHE A 877 25.01 -26.00 -23.17
N CYS A 878 24.26 -25.37 -22.27
CA CYS A 878 22.90 -25.71 -21.91
C CYS A 878 21.97 -24.48 -21.91
N ASP A 879 20.69 -24.70 -22.23
CA ASP A 879 19.67 -23.65 -22.29
C ASP A 879 18.30 -24.24 -21.95
N TYR A 880 17.69 -23.80 -20.85
CA TYR A 880 16.34 -24.25 -20.51
C TYR A 880 15.30 -23.51 -21.36
N VAL A 881 14.39 -24.26 -21.97
CA VAL A 881 13.27 -23.71 -22.74
C VAL A 881 12.31 -23.02 -21.77
N PRO A 882 12.13 -21.69 -21.82
CA PRO A 882 11.47 -20.92 -20.76
C PRO A 882 10.07 -21.40 -20.42
N THR A 883 9.70 -21.39 -19.14
CA THR A 883 8.48 -22.00 -18.58
C THR A 883 7.18 -21.64 -19.32
N PHE A 884 7.07 -20.44 -19.89
CA PHE A 884 5.90 -19.98 -20.65
C PHE A 884 5.95 -20.26 -22.16
N THR A 885 6.95 -21.02 -22.61
CA THR A 885 7.18 -21.38 -24.02
C THR A 885 7.27 -22.90 -24.23
N THR A 886 7.21 -23.35 -25.49
CA THR A 886 7.31 -24.75 -25.90
C THR A 886 8.28 -24.92 -27.06
N PHE A 887 9.28 -25.78 -26.95
CA PHE A 887 10.30 -26.01 -27.98
C PHE A 887 9.70 -26.37 -29.35
N ILE A 888 10.33 -25.91 -30.43
CA ILE A 888 9.89 -26.15 -31.81
C ILE A 888 10.85 -27.14 -32.50
N PRO A 889 10.54 -28.45 -32.50
CA PRO A 889 11.47 -29.50 -32.93
C PRO A 889 11.71 -29.57 -34.45
N ASN A 890 11.14 -28.63 -35.23
CA ASN A 890 11.23 -28.58 -36.68
C ASN A 890 11.53 -27.16 -37.22
N ALA A 891 12.06 -26.27 -36.37
CA ALA A 891 12.28 -24.84 -36.66
C ALA A 891 13.11 -24.58 -37.92
N TYR A 892 14.06 -25.47 -38.24
CA TYR A 892 14.98 -25.32 -39.37
C TYR A 892 14.88 -26.47 -40.40
N THR A 893 13.81 -27.28 -40.35
CA THR A 893 13.60 -28.41 -41.28
C THR A 893 13.54 -27.94 -42.73
N GLY A 894 14.62 -28.19 -43.49
CA GLY A 894 14.77 -27.80 -44.89
C GLY A 894 16.04 -26.99 -45.18
N ASN A 895 16.73 -26.50 -44.15
CA ASN A 895 18.01 -25.81 -44.27
C ASN A 895 19.17 -26.81 -44.55
N SER A 896 20.34 -26.27 -44.92
CA SER A 896 21.53 -27.08 -45.26
C SER A 896 22.82 -26.27 -45.14
N PRO A 897 23.98 -26.88 -44.83
CA PRO A 897 24.21 -28.32 -44.60
C PRO A 897 23.57 -28.87 -43.32
N GLN A 898 23.28 -30.18 -43.30
CA GLN A 898 22.93 -30.89 -42.07
C GLN A 898 24.22 -31.37 -41.40
N ALA A 899 24.27 -31.28 -40.07
CA ALA A 899 25.41 -31.62 -39.24
C ALA A 899 25.95 -33.05 -39.49
N THR A 900 27.27 -33.20 -39.36
CA THR A 900 27.94 -34.50 -39.52
C THR A 900 27.71 -35.37 -38.29
N GLY A 901 26.90 -36.42 -38.45
CA GLY A 901 26.51 -37.36 -37.40
C GLY A 901 25.02 -37.66 -37.45
N GLY A 902 24.23 -36.64 -37.78
CA GLY A 902 22.77 -36.64 -37.61
C GLY A 902 21.98 -37.56 -38.54
N ILE A 903 20.76 -37.88 -38.11
CA ILE A 903 19.82 -38.69 -38.87
C ILE A 903 19.34 -37.92 -40.11
N GLY A 904 19.86 -38.33 -41.28
CA GLY A 904 19.54 -37.71 -42.57
C GLY A 904 18.04 -37.73 -42.88
N GLY A 905 17.42 -36.54 -42.93
CA GLY A 905 15.99 -36.38 -43.19
C GLY A 905 15.07 -36.50 -41.96
N ALA A 906 15.62 -36.39 -40.75
CA ALA A 906 14.85 -36.00 -39.57
C ALA A 906 14.44 -34.51 -39.62
N ASP A 907 13.61 -34.07 -38.69
CA ASP A 907 13.39 -32.65 -38.45
C ASP A 907 14.63 -31.98 -37.82
N LEU A 908 14.87 -30.72 -38.18
CA LEU A 908 16.01 -29.94 -37.74
C LEU A 908 15.53 -28.81 -36.82
N SER A 909 16.17 -28.64 -35.67
CA SER A 909 15.66 -27.76 -34.59
C SER A 909 16.70 -26.81 -34.00
N ILE A 910 17.98 -27.04 -34.24
CA ILE A 910 19.09 -26.27 -33.68
C ILE A 910 20.03 -25.89 -34.84
N GLU A 911 20.48 -24.63 -34.88
CA GLU A 911 21.55 -24.14 -35.75
C GLU A 911 22.83 -24.00 -34.92
N LEU A 912 23.98 -24.39 -35.48
CA LEU A 912 25.30 -24.11 -34.92
C LEU A 912 26.16 -23.42 -35.99
N TYR A 913 26.64 -22.22 -35.68
CA TYR A 913 27.69 -21.53 -36.43
C TYR A 913 29.00 -21.57 -35.65
N ARG A 914 30.04 -22.15 -36.25
CA ARG A 914 31.41 -22.14 -35.69
C ARG A 914 32.43 -22.19 -36.82
N ASN A 915 33.59 -21.56 -36.62
CA ASN A 915 34.72 -21.63 -37.57
C ASN A 915 34.32 -21.30 -39.04
N GLY A 916 33.52 -20.23 -39.21
CA GLY A 916 33.05 -19.77 -40.52
C GLY A 916 32.01 -20.66 -41.21
N THR A 917 31.49 -21.71 -40.57
CA THR A 917 30.53 -22.67 -41.14
C THR A 917 29.27 -22.72 -40.29
N THR A 918 28.09 -22.79 -40.94
CA THR A 918 26.80 -23.07 -40.29
C THR A 918 26.37 -24.48 -40.63
N ASP A 919 26.08 -25.30 -39.62
CA ASP A 919 25.46 -26.62 -39.75
C ASP A 919 24.10 -26.64 -38.99
N TYR A 920 23.16 -27.44 -39.48
CA TYR A 920 21.83 -27.60 -38.88
C TYR A 920 21.67 -29.01 -38.29
N HIS A 921 21.24 -29.06 -37.04
CA HIS A 921 21.26 -30.24 -36.18
C HIS A 921 19.85 -30.80 -35.94
N THR A 922 19.76 -32.10 -35.64
CA THR A 922 18.49 -32.69 -35.19
C THR A 922 18.26 -32.41 -33.71
N GLY A 923 17.01 -32.49 -33.25
CA GLY A 923 16.70 -32.43 -31.81
C GLY A 923 17.00 -33.73 -31.05
N ALA A 924 17.53 -34.77 -31.70
CA ALA A 924 17.71 -36.09 -31.12
C ALA A 924 19.18 -36.39 -30.77
N ASN A 925 19.40 -37.09 -29.65
CA ASN A 925 20.69 -37.67 -29.34
C ASN A 925 20.99 -38.83 -30.31
N ASP A 926 21.60 -38.50 -31.45
CA ASP A 926 21.92 -39.42 -32.54
C ASP A 926 23.41 -39.48 -32.92
N GLY A 927 24.21 -38.54 -32.41
CA GLY A 927 25.66 -38.45 -32.64
C GLY A 927 26.12 -37.25 -33.48
N ASP A 928 25.22 -36.33 -33.86
CA ASP A 928 25.62 -34.94 -34.08
C ASP A 928 25.88 -34.20 -32.74
N SER A 929 26.37 -32.96 -32.78
CA SER A 929 26.82 -32.23 -31.58
C SER A 929 25.74 -31.44 -30.83
N ALA A 930 24.45 -31.63 -31.13
CA ALA A 930 23.36 -31.00 -30.40
C ALA A 930 22.27 -32.01 -29.98
N THR A 931 21.44 -31.66 -28.99
CA THR A 931 20.33 -32.49 -28.52
C THR A 931 19.28 -31.64 -27.81
N TYR A 932 18.00 -31.96 -28.00
CA TYR A 932 16.91 -31.45 -27.18
C TYR A 932 16.42 -32.52 -26.18
N PHE A 933 16.47 -32.19 -24.90
CA PHE A 933 15.96 -33.01 -23.81
C PHE A 933 14.55 -32.54 -23.42
N ALA A 934 13.55 -33.42 -23.60
CA ALA A 934 12.16 -33.12 -23.28
C ALA A 934 11.91 -32.94 -21.76
N PRO A 935 10.82 -32.25 -21.35
CA PRO A 935 10.45 -32.06 -19.94
C PRO A 935 10.55 -33.34 -19.09
N GLY A 936 11.22 -33.25 -17.94
CA GLY A 936 11.48 -34.36 -17.03
C GLY A 936 12.58 -35.33 -17.48
N VAL A 937 13.33 -35.02 -18.54
CA VAL A 937 14.56 -35.73 -18.93
C VAL A 937 15.75 -34.81 -18.66
N ASP A 938 16.45 -35.05 -17.56
CA ASP A 938 17.63 -34.28 -17.16
C ASP A 938 18.83 -34.53 -18.12
N PRO A 939 19.47 -33.48 -18.69
CA PRO A 939 20.63 -33.60 -19.57
C PRO A 939 21.87 -34.26 -18.96
N ALA A 940 22.09 -34.16 -17.65
CA ALA A 940 23.27 -34.70 -16.97
C ALA A 940 23.36 -36.24 -17.08
N ASN A 941 22.23 -36.91 -17.32
CA ASN A 941 22.19 -38.34 -17.66
C ASN A 941 22.93 -38.70 -18.96
N SER A 942 23.22 -37.74 -19.83
CA SER A 942 24.03 -37.89 -21.06
C SER A 942 25.36 -37.15 -21.00
N PHE A 943 25.42 -36.03 -20.28
CA PHE A 943 26.60 -35.18 -20.15
C PHE A 943 26.85 -34.90 -18.65
N PRO A 944 27.55 -35.79 -17.92
CA PRO A 944 27.60 -35.75 -16.44
C PRO A 944 28.17 -34.47 -15.83
N ASP A 945 28.96 -33.75 -16.63
CA ASP A 945 29.70 -32.55 -16.24
C ASP A 945 29.01 -31.26 -16.74
N ILE A 946 27.71 -31.33 -17.08
CA ILE A 946 26.90 -30.17 -17.48
C ILE A 946 26.07 -29.62 -16.32
N ASP A 947 26.25 -28.32 -16.06
CA ASP A 947 25.38 -27.53 -15.21
C ASP A 947 24.41 -26.76 -16.11
N CYS A 948 23.10 -26.96 -15.92
CA CYS A 948 22.06 -26.33 -16.75
C CYS A 948 21.34 -25.20 -16.00
N ASP A 949 21.27 -25.30 -14.67
CA ASP A 949 20.62 -24.35 -13.76
C ASP A 949 21.59 -23.24 -13.32
N GLY A 950 22.90 -23.52 -13.35
CA GLY A 950 23.95 -22.64 -12.83
C GLY A 950 24.14 -22.75 -11.31
N ASP A 951 23.53 -23.76 -10.66
CA ASP A 951 23.47 -23.87 -9.19
C ASP A 951 24.60 -24.69 -8.56
N GLY A 952 25.41 -25.39 -9.36
CA GLY A 952 26.53 -26.24 -8.90
C GLY A 952 26.13 -27.42 -7.99
N ASN A 953 24.83 -27.64 -7.76
CA ASN A 953 24.29 -28.55 -6.74
C ASN A 953 23.89 -29.91 -7.32
N GLY A 954 23.84 -30.03 -8.66
CA GLY A 954 23.52 -31.27 -9.37
C GLY A 954 22.06 -31.69 -9.23
N SER A 955 21.16 -30.72 -8.99
CA SER A 955 19.71 -30.92 -8.89
C SER A 955 18.96 -30.65 -10.19
N ASN A 956 19.65 -30.75 -11.33
CA ASN A 956 19.26 -30.38 -12.71
C ASN A 956 17.80 -30.67 -13.04
N ALA A 957 16.93 -29.74 -12.70
CA ALA A 957 15.51 -29.87 -12.93
C ALA A 957 15.23 -29.38 -14.35
N ASN A 958 14.84 -30.28 -15.25
CA ASN A 958 14.35 -29.92 -16.58
C ASN A 958 12.81 -29.80 -16.56
N PRO A 959 12.20 -28.66 -16.17
CA PRO A 959 10.74 -28.55 -16.02
C PRO A 959 10.02 -28.52 -17.37
N ASN A 960 10.66 -28.00 -18.41
CA ASN A 960 9.96 -27.54 -19.62
C ASN A 960 10.69 -27.82 -20.95
N GLY A 961 11.90 -28.38 -20.89
CA GLY A 961 12.76 -28.68 -22.04
C GLY A 961 14.15 -28.06 -21.86
N ALA A 962 15.18 -28.71 -22.39
CA ALA A 962 16.55 -28.19 -22.39
C ALA A 962 17.22 -28.44 -23.74
N VAL A 963 17.92 -27.44 -24.26
CA VAL A 963 18.77 -27.54 -25.46
C VAL A 963 20.21 -27.67 -24.99
N VAL A 964 20.93 -28.66 -25.51
CA VAL A 964 22.36 -28.85 -25.23
C VAL A 964 23.14 -28.90 -26.53
N VAL A 965 24.31 -28.25 -26.53
CA VAL A 965 25.28 -28.30 -27.63
C VAL A 965 26.66 -28.61 -27.06
N ASN A 966 27.31 -29.63 -27.61
CA ASN A 966 28.69 -29.97 -27.30
C ASN A 966 29.60 -29.19 -28.25
N LEU A 967 30.31 -28.19 -27.73
CA LEU A 967 31.28 -27.41 -28.48
C LEU A 967 32.66 -28.10 -28.44
N GLY A 968 32.97 -28.84 -27.39
CA GLY A 968 34.31 -29.38 -27.16
C GLY A 968 35.31 -28.26 -26.93
N ASP A 969 36.59 -28.51 -27.21
CA ASP A 969 37.66 -27.57 -26.86
C ASP A 969 37.50 -26.22 -27.59
N LEU A 970 37.52 -25.11 -26.84
CA LEU A 970 37.56 -23.74 -27.34
C LEU A 970 38.97 -23.15 -27.15
N PRO A 971 39.75 -22.89 -28.21
CA PRO A 971 41.05 -22.23 -28.10
C PRO A 971 40.88 -20.76 -27.69
N ASP A 972 41.91 -20.17 -27.08
CA ASP A 972 41.85 -18.77 -26.63
C ASP A 972 41.82 -17.79 -27.80
N ALA A 973 40.91 -16.81 -27.74
CA ALA A 973 40.80 -15.78 -28.77
C ALA A 973 41.99 -14.81 -28.77
N THR A 974 42.80 -14.79 -27.70
CA THR A 974 43.97 -13.90 -27.57
C THR A 974 45.12 -14.29 -28.51
N THR A 975 45.24 -15.57 -28.86
CA THR A 975 46.31 -16.10 -29.73
C THR A 975 45.83 -16.77 -31.02
N ASP A 976 44.67 -17.44 -31.05
CA ASP A 976 44.04 -17.93 -32.29
C ASP A 976 42.51 -17.90 -32.25
N ALA A 977 41.93 -16.88 -32.90
CA ALA A 977 40.49 -16.74 -33.03
C ALA A 977 39.80 -17.84 -33.88
N THR A 978 40.53 -18.79 -34.47
CA THR A 978 40.00 -19.84 -35.36
C THR A 978 39.21 -20.92 -34.60
N GLY A 979 37.93 -20.65 -34.35
CA GLY A 979 37.04 -21.58 -33.64
C GLY A 979 36.94 -21.34 -32.13
N ALA A 980 37.58 -20.28 -31.64
CA ALA A 980 37.39 -19.69 -30.30
C ALA A 980 35.99 -19.09 -30.09
N TYR A 981 35.21 -18.92 -31.17
CA TYR A 981 33.92 -18.25 -31.16
C TYR A 981 32.88 -18.89 -32.09
N GLY A 982 31.61 -18.55 -31.88
CA GLY A 982 30.49 -18.96 -32.72
C GLY A 982 29.13 -18.53 -32.18
N HIS A 983 28.05 -19.14 -32.68
CA HIS A 983 26.69 -19.00 -32.14
C HIS A 983 25.86 -20.28 -32.25
N VAL A 984 24.88 -20.44 -31.36
CA VAL A 984 23.82 -21.46 -31.38
C VAL A 984 22.47 -20.76 -31.57
N LYS A 985 21.54 -21.35 -32.33
CA LYS A 985 20.12 -20.90 -32.38
C LYS A 985 19.14 -22.02 -32.13
N PHE A 986 18.01 -21.70 -31.51
CA PHE A 986 16.83 -22.56 -31.45
C PHE A 986 15.55 -21.71 -31.30
N ARG A 987 14.37 -22.35 -31.34
CA ARG A 987 13.10 -21.65 -31.20
C ARG A 987 12.12 -22.29 -30.22
N ALA A 988 11.30 -21.44 -29.61
CA ALA A 988 10.20 -21.84 -28.74
C ALA A 988 8.93 -21.04 -29.06
N ARG A 989 7.75 -21.58 -28.71
CA ARG A 989 6.44 -20.96 -28.93
C ARG A 989 5.76 -20.60 -27.60
N VAL A 990 5.29 -19.36 -27.44
CA VAL A 990 4.51 -18.90 -26.28
C VAL A 990 3.23 -19.75 -26.13
N LYS A 991 2.87 -20.10 -24.89
CA LYS A 991 1.84 -21.12 -24.57
C LYS A 991 0.39 -20.64 -24.67
#